data_AF-A0A0M6Y5D0-F1
#
_entry.id   AF-A0A0M6Y5D0-F1
#
_cell.length_a   1.000
_cell.length_b   1.000
_cell.length_c   1.000
_cell.angle_alpha   90.00
_cell.angle_beta   90.00
_cell.angle_gamma   90.00
#
_symmetry.space_group_name_H-M   'P 1'
#
loop_
_entity.id
_entity.type
_entity.pdbx_description
1 polymer ?
#
loop_
_entity_poly.entity_id
_entity_poly.type
_entity_poly.pdbx_seq_one_letter_code
_entity_poly.pdbx_strand_id
1 'polypeptide(L)'
;MAKTARQYVFEGMEHMQAGLQPFILRELKAKLGDGWSKELLERFPDWRRDFEKEIHLDTQKLLKTMERFWNDCFRDSLDRTHRSIVNELVDARNKLAHDGKFTYDDAERALDSMRRLLEAVSAGDSAAEIGNMREAILRTKFAELARNEDRKRSQATAIATETEAGLMPWREVVEPHQDVATGEFQQAEFAADLAKVHNGSAPVEYRDAREFFSRTYLTDGLSSLLVGAAKRLSQQGGDPVVELQTNFGGGKTHSMLALYHMAGGTQVADLPGLDQLLSGAGLDVPAPINRAVLVGTSYGPADTAARQKDYGREIRTTWGELAYQLGGEDGYALVAEHDRDGIAPGSNLLEDLFRKCAPCLILIDEWVAYLRQIYKRDGLPSGSFDSNISFVQSLTEAVKASPGTLLVASLPASQIEVGGEGGQEALERLKQTFSRVESSWRPASQEESYEIVRRRLFKEISGENYRHRDNTLKKFAALYRDNTNEFPKSCTEEDYRRKLEKAYPIHPELFDQLYTTWGTLDKFQRTRGVLRFMAQVIHELWMAGDPSVMIMPGSVAIGASRVESELLHYLPVQWQNIIAGDIDGTDSVPYRIDQSAPTLNRYSATRRVARTVFMGTAPLEGQQNAGLDDKRINLGVVQPGERIATFSDALRRLSNQARFMHADNGRHWYSTAASLNRTAADRASQLEEALVLNEIDKALGVYINGLGDRGHFETVQVAPDSSADVPDEPGGVRAVVLGVAHSHAGRDGSDAAVLAKDIFMQRGSTPRVYRNTLVFLAADKRQLDLLTDAMRVKMAWGQILRDAETGRLDLKASQLAMAKDKQREAEDTVKTRLKEAWCYLIYPYQESAQTDVEFSSAKLAAQDGLLLKASQKLVAEEALFPEIGPNRLNGKLEAFVWHDKSHLHLKDVWEYVNRYPYLPRLKNRDALIKAVQAAISGLVGGKFAYAERFDPASETYEGLAIDQSGSALVTIDSESVIIRPDVAEAHRPKPAEAADTTGLGGNTVAGSGWEEATAPIGGQHPTPGGGTQPEAPVETKPTRFIGSVLLSQDRPARDMGQIVEAIIEQLTTLPGADVTLRLEIDAEVSSGLDRGKVRTLIENANTLGFEEKVVK
;
A
#
# COMPACT_ATOMS: atom_id res chain seq x y z
N MET A 1 30.13 -20.65 -28.74
CA MET A 1 28.88 -19.97 -29.14
C MET A 1 27.98 -21.00 -29.81
N ALA A 2 26.69 -21.06 -29.50
CA ALA A 2 25.76 -21.96 -30.17
C ALA A 2 25.57 -21.51 -31.63
N LYS A 3 25.58 -22.46 -32.58
CA LYS A 3 25.35 -22.16 -34.00
C LYS A 3 23.92 -21.66 -34.19
N THR A 4 23.74 -20.61 -35.00
CA THR A 4 22.42 -20.08 -35.36
C THR A 4 21.73 -20.96 -36.39
N ALA A 5 20.40 -20.89 -36.50
CA ALA A 5 19.63 -21.63 -37.52
C ALA A 5 20.16 -21.37 -38.94
N ARG A 6 20.55 -20.13 -39.25
CA ARG A 6 21.18 -19.76 -40.53
C ARG A 6 22.54 -20.44 -40.74
N GLN A 7 23.35 -20.57 -39.69
CA GLN A 7 24.66 -21.24 -39.79
C GLN A 7 24.52 -22.73 -40.10
N TYR A 8 23.53 -23.42 -39.50
CA TYR A 8 23.24 -24.81 -39.84
C TYR A 8 22.79 -24.98 -41.29
N VAL A 9 21.93 -24.09 -41.81
CA VAL A 9 21.53 -24.13 -43.23
C VAL A 9 22.72 -23.86 -44.15
N PHE A 10 23.62 -22.93 -43.77
CA PHE A 10 24.84 -22.65 -44.53
C PHE A 10 25.76 -23.87 -44.62
N GLU A 11 26.09 -24.49 -43.48
CA GLU A 11 26.93 -25.69 -43.46
C GLU A 11 26.25 -26.88 -44.18
N GLY A 12 24.93 -27.03 -44.04
CA GLY A 12 24.17 -28.02 -44.78
C GLY A 12 24.28 -27.86 -46.30
N MET A 13 24.30 -26.62 -46.81
CA MET A 13 24.49 -26.33 -48.23
C MET A 13 25.91 -26.71 -48.72
N GLU A 14 26.93 -26.60 -47.87
CA GLU A 14 28.30 -27.04 -48.17
C GLU A 14 28.38 -28.58 -48.24
N HIS A 15 27.80 -29.28 -47.27
CA HIS A 15 27.72 -30.75 -47.29
C HIS A 15 26.92 -31.28 -48.47
N MET A 16 25.83 -30.59 -48.83
CA MET A 16 25.03 -30.92 -50.00
C MET A 16 25.81 -30.72 -51.29
N GLN A 17 26.58 -29.63 -51.42
CA GLN A 17 27.44 -29.40 -52.58
C GLN A 17 28.42 -30.57 -52.77
N ALA A 18 29.11 -30.96 -51.70
CA ALA A 18 30.06 -32.07 -51.73
C ALA A 18 29.41 -33.40 -52.15
N GLY A 19 28.19 -33.68 -51.69
CA GLY A 19 27.46 -34.92 -52.01
C GLY A 19 26.81 -34.93 -53.40
N LEU A 20 26.33 -33.79 -53.90
CA LEU A 20 25.64 -33.69 -55.18
C LEU A 20 26.60 -33.62 -56.39
N GLN A 21 27.75 -32.98 -56.23
CA GLN A 21 28.65 -32.72 -57.35
C GLN A 21 29.12 -34.00 -58.09
N PRO A 22 29.54 -35.09 -57.41
CA PRO A 22 29.94 -36.32 -58.10
C PRO A 22 28.80 -36.96 -58.90
N PHE A 23 27.58 -36.96 -58.36
CA PHE A 23 26.39 -37.48 -59.03
C PHE A 23 26.07 -36.68 -60.29
N ILE A 24 25.97 -35.35 -60.17
CA ILE A 24 25.62 -34.46 -61.28
C ILE A 24 26.61 -34.60 -62.43
N LEU A 25 27.91 -34.58 -62.13
CA LEU A 25 28.95 -34.72 -63.16
C LEU A 25 28.93 -36.10 -63.83
N ARG A 26 28.59 -37.16 -63.09
CA ARG A 26 28.44 -38.52 -63.64
C ARG A 26 27.26 -38.61 -64.59
N GLU A 27 26.08 -38.12 -64.20
CA GLU A 27 24.88 -38.18 -65.06
C GLU A 27 25.04 -37.33 -66.33
N LEU A 28 25.63 -36.14 -66.22
CA LEU A 28 25.94 -35.29 -67.38
C LEU A 28 26.89 -36.00 -68.37
N LYS A 29 27.97 -36.61 -67.87
CA LYS A 29 28.92 -37.37 -68.70
C LYS A 29 28.27 -38.61 -69.33
N ALA A 30 27.43 -39.32 -68.57
CA ALA A 30 26.77 -40.53 -69.03
C ALA A 30 25.75 -40.25 -70.14
N LYS A 31 25.01 -39.14 -70.05
CA LYS A 31 23.93 -38.81 -71.01
C LYS A 31 24.38 -37.95 -72.18
N LEU A 32 25.35 -37.04 -71.97
CA LEU A 32 25.80 -36.07 -72.98
C LEU A 32 27.19 -36.39 -73.58
N GLY A 33 27.87 -37.44 -73.09
CA GLY A 33 29.18 -37.89 -73.60
C GLY A 33 30.30 -36.86 -73.41
N ASP A 34 31.36 -36.93 -74.22
CA ASP A 34 32.55 -36.07 -74.09
C ASP A 34 32.29 -34.56 -74.33
N GLY A 35 31.11 -34.21 -74.88
CA GLY A 35 30.68 -32.83 -75.14
C GLY A 35 29.89 -32.16 -74.00
N TRP A 36 29.67 -32.85 -72.88
CA TRP A 36 28.78 -32.39 -71.79
C TRP A 36 29.12 -30.99 -71.25
N SER A 37 30.41 -30.63 -71.16
CA SER A 37 30.84 -29.32 -70.67
C SER A 37 30.49 -28.18 -71.64
N LYS A 38 30.54 -28.45 -72.95
CA LYS A 38 30.13 -27.49 -73.98
C LYS A 38 28.62 -27.26 -73.94
N GLU A 39 27.82 -28.32 -73.80
CA GLU A 39 26.36 -28.22 -73.74
C GLU A 39 25.88 -27.53 -72.45
N LEU A 40 26.55 -27.77 -71.32
CA LEU A 40 26.33 -27.05 -70.08
C LEU A 40 26.56 -25.53 -70.26
N LEU A 41 27.63 -25.14 -70.96
CA LEU A 41 27.97 -23.74 -71.26
C LEU A 41 27.09 -23.10 -72.34
N GLU A 42 26.43 -23.88 -73.19
CA GLU A 42 25.42 -23.37 -74.13
C GLU A 42 24.12 -22.99 -73.41
N ARG A 43 23.70 -23.78 -72.40
CA ARG A 43 22.51 -23.46 -71.59
C ARG A 43 22.77 -22.41 -70.51
N PHE A 44 24.02 -22.23 -70.10
CA PHE A 44 24.45 -21.19 -69.16
C PHE A 44 25.66 -20.39 -69.71
N PRO A 45 25.45 -19.51 -70.71
CA PRO A 45 26.54 -18.75 -71.35
C PRO A 45 27.38 -17.92 -70.36
N ASP A 46 26.75 -17.45 -69.29
CA ASP A 46 27.37 -16.59 -68.27
C ASP A 46 28.42 -17.32 -67.41
N TRP A 47 28.49 -18.65 -67.46
CA TRP A 47 29.43 -19.45 -66.66
C TRP A 47 30.78 -19.69 -67.34
N ARG A 48 30.98 -19.25 -68.59
CA ARG A 48 32.21 -19.51 -69.39
C ARG A 48 33.51 -19.09 -68.69
N ARG A 49 33.51 -17.98 -67.95
CA ARG A 49 34.69 -17.48 -67.23
C ARG A 49 35.16 -18.40 -66.09
N ASP A 50 34.24 -19.16 -65.50
CA ASP A 50 34.56 -20.02 -64.35
C ASP A 50 35.14 -21.38 -64.79
N PHE A 51 34.86 -21.82 -66.02
CA PHE A 51 35.35 -23.09 -66.58
C PHE A 51 36.78 -23.04 -67.13
N GLU A 52 37.39 -21.84 -67.27
CA GLU A 52 38.76 -21.66 -67.76
C GLU A 52 39.85 -21.99 -66.70
N LYS A 53 39.48 -22.12 -65.42
CA LYS A 53 40.45 -22.34 -64.31
C LYS A 53 40.34 -23.70 -63.63
N GLU A 54 39.14 -24.25 -63.43
CA GLU A 54 38.88 -25.63 -63.01
C GLU A 54 37.34 -25.86 -63.04
N ILE A 55 36.86 -27.09 -63.24
CA ILE A 55 35.40 -27.35 -63.20
C ILE A 55 34.94 -27.45 -61.74
N HIS A 56 34.64 -26.31 -61.14
CA HIS A 56 34.01 -26.24 -59.81
C HIS A 56 32.59 -25.66 -59.91
N LEU A 57 31.60 -26.47 -59.57
CA LEU A 57 30.20 -26.07 -59.53
C LEU A 57 29.82 -25.77 -58.07
N ASP A 58 29.57 -24.50 -57.76
CA ASP A 58 29.00 -24.11 -56.47
C ASP A 58 27.57 -24.64 -56.30
N THR A 59 27.04 -24.58 -55.07
CA THR A 59 25.69 -25.08 -54.74
C THR A 59 24.59 -24.53 -55.67
N GLN A 60 24.69 -23.27 -56.12
CA GLN A 60 23.69 -22.68 -57.02
C GLN A 60 23.79 -23.26 -58.42
N LYS A 61 25.01 -23.40 -58.92
CA LYS A 61 25.26 -23.98 -60.24
C LYS A 61 24.81 -25.43 -60.28
N LEU A 62 25.04 -26.21 -59.22
CA LEU A 62 24.57 -27.59 -59.11
C LEU A 62 23.03 -27.67 -59.17
N LEU A 63 22.32 -26.90 -58.34
CA LEU A 63 20.85 -26.91 -58.31
C LEU A 63 20.24 -26.44 -59.64
N LYS A 64 20.77 -25.35 -60.23
CA LYS A 64 20.33 -24.86 -61.55
C LYS A 64 20.61 -25.87 -62.68
N THR A 65 21.72 -26.60 -62.58
CA THR A 65 22.05 -27.65 -63.55
C THR A 65 21.02 -28.77 -63.47
N MET A 66 20.69 -29.23 -62.25
CA MET A 66 19.62 -30.22 -62.05
C MET A 66 18.27 -29.74 -62.59
N GLU A 67 17.90 -28.49 -62.32
CA GLU A 67 16.65 -27.89 -62.79
C GLU A 67 16.57 -27.83 -64.34
N ARG A 68 17.64 -27.37 -65.00
CA ARG A 68 17.67 -27.09 -66.44
C ARG A 68 17.91 -28.33 -67.31
N PHE A 69 18.63 -29.32 -66.79
CA PHE A 69 18.88 -30.60 -67.46
C PHE A 69 18.00 -31.73 -66.90
N TRP A 70 16.91 -31.39 -66.20
CA TRP A 70 16.05 -32.40 -65.55
C TRP A 70 15.59 -33.50 -66.51
N ASN A 71 14.99 -33.11 -67.64
CA ASN A 71 14.45 -34.06 -68.62
C ASN A 71 15.54 -34.80 -69.40
N ASP A 72 16.71 -34.18 -69.54
CA ASP A 72 17.78 -34.66 -70.42
C ASP A 72 18.75 -35.59 -69.68
N CYS A 73 18.96 -35.36 -68.38
CA CYS A 73 20.00 -36.03 -67.61
C CYS A 73 19.52 -36.69 -66.31
N PHE A 74 18.45 -36.20 -65.67
CA PHE A 74 18.11 -36.62 -64.30
C PHE A 74 16.78 -37.39 -64.17
N ARG A 75 15.87 -37.30 -65.14
CA ARG A 75 14.52 -37.90 -65.08
C ARG A 75 14.52 -39.43 -64.94
N ASP A 76 15.55 -40.11 -65.44
CA ASP A 76 15.67 -41.58 -65.34
C ASP A 76 16.12 -42.02 -63.94
N SER A 77 16.80 -41.14 -63.21
CA SER A 77 17.43 -41.43 -61.91
C SER A 77 16.66 -40.78 -60.73
N LEU A 78 15.89 -39.72 -60.98
CA LEU A 78 15.13 -38.95 -59.98
C LEU A 78 13.71 -38.62 -60.49
N ASP A 79 12.71 -38.78 -59.62
CA ASP A 79 11.30 -38.56 -59.94
C ASP A 79 10.82 -37.09 -59.78
N ARG A 80 9.55 -36.83 -60.08
CA ARG A 80 8.96 -35.48 -59.96
C ARG A 80 9.01 -34.91 -58.53
N THR A 81 8.98 -35.76 -57.50
CA THR A 81 9.05 -35.34 -56.09
C THR A 81 10.41 -34.72 -55.78
N HIS A 82 11.48 -35.34 -56.26
CA HIS A 82 12.84 -34.82 -56.12
C HIS A 82 13.03 -33.51 -56.89
N ARG A 83 12.35 -33.33 -58.03
CA ARG A 83 12.35 -32.05 -58.73
C ARG A 83 11.77 -30.91 -57.89
N SER A 84 10.67 -31.16 -57.18
CA SER A 84 10.09 -30.18 -56.27
C SER A 84 11.03 -29.83 -55.12
N ILE A 85 11.76 -30.82 -54.58
CA ILE A 85 12.78 -30.61 -53.54
C ILE A 85 13.92 -29.73 -54.07
N VAL A 86 14.40 -29.97 -55.30
CA VAL A 86 15.44 -29.13 -55.92
C VAL A 86 14.98 -27.67 -56.02
N ASN A 87 13.72 -27.42 -56.41
CA ASN A 87 13.17 -26.06 -56.47
C ASN A 87 13.09 -25.40 -55.08
N GLU A 88 12.61 -26.13 -54.07
CA GLU A 88 12.58 -25.66 -52.68
C GLU A 88 13.99 -25.29 -52.16
N LEU A 89 15.00 -26.07 -52.53
CA LEU A 89 16.39 -25.81 -52.16
C LEU A 89 17.01 -24.62 -52.91
N VAL A 90 16.56 -24.34 -54.15
CA VAL A 90 16.91 -23.10 -54.84
C VAL A 90 16.40 -21.89 -54.08
N ASP A 91 15.15 -21.93 -53.60
CA ASP A 91 14.56 -20.86 -52.79
C ASP A 91 15.27 -20.69 -51.44
N ALA A 92 15.55 -21.79 -50.75
CA ALA A 92 16.30 -21.78 -49.50
C ALA A 92 17.71 -21.20 -49.68
N ARG A 93 18.41 -21.56 -50.77
CA ARG A 93 19.73 -21.01 -51.10
C ARG A 93 19.66 -19.53 -51.44
N ASN A 94 18.66 -19.10 -52.20
CA ASN A 94 18.47 -17.68 -52.54
C ASN A 94 18.20 -16.86 -51.28
N LYS A 95 17.35 -17.36 -50.36
CA LYS A 95 17.09 -16.75 -49.05
C LYS A 95 18.37 -16.65 -48.21
N LEU A 96 19.22 -17.68 -48.22
CA LEU A 96 20.51 -17.68 -47.53
C LEU A 96 21.49 -16.64 -48.12
N ALA A 97 21.55 -16.51 -49.44
CA ALA A 97 22.45 -15.58 -50.13
C ALA A 97 22.07 -14.10 -49.95
N HIS A 98 20.79 -13.79 -49.70
CA HIS A 98 20.28 -12.44 -49.45
C HIS A 98 20.14 -12.08 -47.97
N ASP A 99 20.90 -12.76 -47.09
CA ASP A 99 20.92 -12.51 -45.64
C ASP A 99 19.55 -12.68 -44.95
N GLY A 100 18.68 -13.53 -45.52
CA GLY A 100 17.37 -13.83 -44.96
C GLY A 100 17.43 -14.49 -43.58
N LYS A 101 16.47 -14.16 -42.72
CA LYS A 101 16.30 -14.81 -41.41
C LYS A 101 15.70 -16.21 -41.58
N PHE A 102 16.28 -17.20 -40.90
CA PHE A 102 15.73 -18.55 -40.80
C PHE A 102 15.15 -18.77 -39.41
N THR A 103 13.88 -19.16 -39.35
CA THR A 103 13.31 -19.76 -38.13
C THR A 103 13.87 -21.17 -37.93
N TYR A 104 13.69 -21.77 -36.75
CA TYR A 104 14.07 -23.17 -36.55
C TYR A 104 13.27 -24.11 -37.46
N ASP A 105 12.02 -23.77 -37.79
CA ASP A 105 11.19 -24.54 -38.72
C ASP A 105 11.68 -24.41 -40.17
N ASP A 106 12.03 -23.20 -40.61
CA ASP A 106 12.61 -22.97 -41.93
C ASP A 106 13.92 -23.75 -42.10
N ALA A 107 14.76 -23.77 -41.06
CA ALA A 107 16.06 -24.43 -41.09
C ALA A 107 15.92 -25.96 -41.02
N GLU A 108 15.03 -26.48 -40.19
CA GLU A 108 14.71 -27.92 -40.14
C GLU A 108 14.19 -28.41 -41.49
N ARG A 109 13.26 -27.66 -42.10
CA ARG A 109 12.69 -27.98 -43.41
C ARG A 109 13.75 -27.99 -44.50
N ALA A 110 14.61 -26.97 -44.54
CA ALA A 110 15.70 -26.90 -45.51
C ALA A 110 16.66 -28.08 -45.37
N LEU A 111 17.06 -28.45 -44.15
CA LEU A 111 17.96 -29.59 -43.90
C LEU A 111 17.31 -30.93 -44.25
N ASP A 112 16.02 -31.13 -43.98
CA ASP A 112 15.32 -32.36 -44.38
C ASP A 112 15.24 -32.48 -45.92
N SER A 113 14.96 -31.39 -46.61
CA SER A 113 14.96 -31.32 -48.07
C SER A 113 16.35 -31.64 -48.65
N MET A 114 17.44 -31.12 -48.07
CA MET A 114 18.81 -31.45 -48.48
C MET A 114 19.13 -32.94 -48.26
N ARG A 115 18.78 -33.48 -47.08
CA ARG A 115 19.03 -34.88 -46.72
C ARG A 115 18.33 -35.83 -47.69
N ARG A 116 17.03 -35.62 -47.96
CA ARG A 116 16.24 -36.46 -48.88
C ARG A 116 16.81 -36.45 -50.29
N LEU A 117 17.27 -35.30 -50.77
CA LEU A 117 17.90 -35.21 -52.08
C LEU A 117 19.24 -35.98 -52.13
N LEU A 118 20.04 -35.90 -51.08
CA LEU A 118 21.30 -36.64 -50.96
C LEU A 118 21.09 -38.15 -50.85
N GLU A 119 20.09 -38.59 -50.10
CA GLU A 119 19.69 -40.01 -50.03
C GLU A 119 19.29 -40.54 -51.42
N ALA A 120 18.53 -39.76 -52.17
CA ALA A 120 18.09 -40.13 -53.52
C ALA A 120 19.26 -40.28 -54.52
N VAL A 121 20.35 -39.52 -54.34
CA VAL A 121 21.55 -39.64 -55.18
C VAL A 121 22.60 -40.60 -54.62
N SER A 122 22.26 -41.36 -53.56
CA SER A 122 23.17 -42.29 -52.87
C SER A 122 24.40 -41.63 -52.23
N ALA A 123 24.29 -40.36 -51.82
CA ALA A 123 25.33 -39.62 -51.09
C ALA A 123 25.14 -39.76 -49.55
N GLY A 124 25.23 -41.00 -49.07
CA GLY A 124 24.89 -41.38 -47.70
C GLY A 124 25.68 -40.64 -46.60
N ASP A 125 26.98 -40.43 -46.79
CA ASP A 125 27.82 -39.76 -45.79
C ASP A 125 27.43 -38.28 -45.61
N SER A 126 27.22 -37.54 -46.70
CA SER A 126 26.71 -36.17 -46.64
C SER A 126 25.29 -36.10 -46.09
N ALA A 127 24.44 -37.09 -46.42
CA ALA A 127 23.07 -37.15 -45.90
C ALA A 127 23.06 -37.38 -44.37
N ALA A 128 23.96 -38.21 -43.84
CA ALA A 128 24.09 -38.47 -42.42
C ALA A 128 24.53 -37.21 -41.65
N GLU A 129 25.49 -36.46 -42.16
CA GLU A 129 25.93 -35.19 -41.54
C GLU A 129 24.81 -34.15 -41.50
N ILE A 130 24.05 -33.99 -42.59
CA ILE A 130 22.88 -33.12 -42.61
C ILE A 130 21.79 -33.61 -41.65
N GLY A 131 21.63 -34.93 -41.50
CA GLY A 131 20.74 -35.54 -40.50
C GLY A 131 21.13 -35.17 -39.07
N ASN A 132 22.41 -35.22 -38.73
CA ASN A 132 22.92 -34.80 -37.42
C ASN A 132 22.65 -33.32 -37.14
N MET A 133 22.84 -32.46 -38.14
CA MET A 133 22.53 -31.02 -38.04
C MET A 133 21.04 -30.76 -37.81
N ARG A 134 20.16 -31.50 -38.51
CA ARG A 134 18.71 -31.44 -38.33
C ARG A 134 18.31 -31.85 -36.90
N GLU A 135 18.87 -32.94 -36.38
CA GLU A 135 18.63 -33.35 -35.00
C GLU A 135 19.08 -32.31 -33.99
N ALA A 136 20.22 -31.66 -34.23
CA ALA A 136 20.72 -30.59 -33.36
C ALA A 136 19.75 -29.40 -33.31
N ILE A 137 19.21 -28.97 -34.46
CA ILE A 137 18.17 -27.92 -34.52
C ILE A 137 16.92 -28.34 -33.74
N LEU A 138 16.44 -29.56 -33.93
CA LEU A 138 15.26 -30.07 -33.22
C LEU A 138 15.48 -30.09 -31.71
N ARG A 139 16.65 -30.55 -31.24
CA ARG A 139 17.00 -30.53 -29.80
C ARG A 139 17.05 -29.12 -29.25
N THR A 140 17.62 -28.15 -29.98
CA THR A 140 17.63 -26.75 -29.56
C THR A 140 16.21 -26.15 -29.50
N LYS A 141 15.38 -26.41 -30.51
CA LYS A 141 13.98 -25.99 -30.55
C LYS A 141 13.20 -26.56 -29.36
N PHE A 142 13.31 -27.86 -29.08
CA PHE A 142 12.62 -28.48 -27.96
C PHE A 142 13.14 -28.00 -26.60
N ALA A 143 14.45 -27.75 -26.47
CA ALA A 143 15.01 -27.18 -25.25
C ALA A 143 14.55 -25.73 -25.02
N GLU A 144 14.40 -24.92 -26.06
CA GLU A 144 13.85 -23.57 -25.95
C GLU A 144 12.34 -23.57 -25.66
N LEU A 145 11.58 -24.49 -26.27
CA LEU A 145 10.17 -24.69 -25.94
C LEU A 145 9.99 -25.13 -24.49
N ALA A 146 10.79 -26.10 -24.03
CA ALA A 146 10.79 -26.55 -22.64
C ALA A 146 11.22 -25.42 -21.68
N ARG A 147 12.23 -24.61 -22.02
CA ARG A 147 12.59 -23.42 -21.22
C ARG A 147 11.52 -22.33 -21.22
N ASN A 148 10.78 -22.15 -22.31
CA ASN A 148 9.65 -21.23 -22.36
C ASN A 148 8.47 -21.76 -21.55
N GLU A 149 8.21 -23.07 -21.58
CA GLU A 149 7.23 -23.73 -20.71
C GLU A 149 7.66 -23.67 -19.24
N ASP A 150 8.93 -23.88 -18.93
CA ASP A 150 9.48 -23.75 -17.57
C ASP A 150 9.49 -22.31 -17.10
N ARG A 151 9.74 -21.32 -17.97
CA ARG A 151 9.57 -19.88 -17.67
C ARG A 151 8.10 -19.52 -17.43
N LYS A 152 7.18 -20.10 -18.19
CA LYS A 152 5.73 -19.98 -17.94
C LYS A 152 5.32 -20.65 -16.62
N ARG A 153 5.93 -21.79 -16.27
CA ARG A 153 5.71 -22.50 -14.99
C ARG A 153 6.32 -21.78 -13.79
N SER A 154 7.45 -21.11 -13.96
CA SER A 154 8.18 -20.42 -12.88
C SER A 154 7.73 -18.97 -12.64
N GLN A 155 6.95 -18.37 -13.55
CA GLN A 155 6.20 -17.14 -13.30
C GLN A 155 4.86 -17.42 -12.58
N ALA A 156 4.89 -18.08 -11.41
CA ALA A 156 3.67 -18.45 -10.71
C ALA A 156 2.92 -17.23 -10.11
N THR A 157 2.02 -16.65 -10.90
CA THR A 157 0.82 -15.92 -10.44
C THR A 157 -0.25 -16.88 -9.90
N ALA A 158 0.00 -18.19 -9.87
CA ALA A 158 -0.89 -19.18 -9.29
C ALA A 158 -1.06 -18.95 -7.77
N ILE A 159 -2.31 -18.99 -7.31
CA ILE A 159 -2.67 -18.96 -5.88
C ILE A 159 -2.71 -20.39 -5.34
N ALA A 160 -2.42 -20.55 -4.05
CA ALA A 160 -2.67 -21.78 -3.33
C ALA A 160 -4.06 -21.74 -2.68
N THR A 161 -4.77 -22.86 -2.68
CA THR A 161 -6.03 -23.05 -1.96
C THR A 161 -5.98 -24.41 -1.26
N GLU A 162 -6.83 -24.59 -0.25
CA GLU A 162 -7.04 -25.92 0.32
C GLU A 162 -8.52 -26.26 0.22
N THR A 163 -8.82 -27.22 -0.65
CA THR A 163 -10.18 -27.68 -0.88
C THR A 163 -10.60 -28.63 0.22
N GLU A 164 -11.81 -28.44 0.75
CA GLU A 164 -12.41 -29.41 1.68
C GLU A 164 -12.46 -30.80 1.01
N ALA A 165 -12.12 -31.85 1.76
CA ALA A 165 -12.12 -33.21 1.24
C ALA A 165 -13.49 -33.58 0.62
N GLY A 166 -13.48 -34.02 -0.64
CA GLY A 166 -14.68 -34.36 -1.41
C GLY A 166 -15.23 -33.24 -2.29
N LEU A 167 -14.61 -32.06 -2.31
CA LEU A 167 -14.84 -31.03 -3.33
C LEU A 167 -13.77 -31.11 -4.43
N MET A 168 -14.20 -30.92 -5.67
CA MET A 168 -13.32 -30.92 -6.85
C MET A 168 -13.08 -29.48 -7.31
N PRO A 169 -11.88 -29.15 -7.83
CA PRO A 169 -11.63 -27.90 -8.53
C PRO A 169 -12.64 -27.71 -9.66
N TRP A 170 -13.06 -26.48 -9.93
CA TRP A 170 -14.06 -26.21 -10.98
C TRP A 170 -13.65 -26.75 -12.34
N ARG A 171 -12.34 -26.76 -12.62
CA ARG A 171 -11.73 -27.23 -13.87
C ARG A 171 -11.95 -28.72 -14.14
N GLU A 172 -12.14 -29.51 -13.09
CA GLU A 172 -12.44 -30.94 -13.20
C GLU A 172 -13.93 -31.20 -13.40
N VAL A 173 -14.79 -30.22 -13.08
CA VAL A 173 -16.25 -30.34 -13.14
C VAL A 173 -16.80 -29.81 -14.47
N VAL A 174 -16.28 -28.69 -14.96
CA VAL A 174 -16.77 -28.00 -16.16
C VAL A 174 -15.60 -27.53 -17.03
N GLU A 175 -15.72 -27.81 -18.33
CA GLU A 175 -14.69 -27.46 -19.32
C GLU A 175 -15.06 -26.15 -20.03
N PRO A 176 -14.12 -25.20 -20.20
CA PRO A 176 -14.32 -24.07 -21.09
C PRO A 176 -14.47 -24.52 -22.56
N HIS A 177 -15.09 -23.69 -23.39
CA HIS A 177 -15.05 -23.92 -24.84
C HIS A 177 -13.62 -23.85 -25.39
N GLN A 178 -13.36 -24.51 -26.52
CA GLN A 178 -11.99 -24.69 -27.03
C GLN A 178 -11.27 -23.38 -27.38
N ASP A 179 -12.00 -22.41 -27.92
CA ASP A 179 -11.57 -21.04 -28.21
C ASP A 179 -11.11 -20.28 -26.95
N VAL A 180 -11.84 -20.46 -25.84
CA VAL A 180 -11.48 -19.91 -24.52
C VAL A 180 -10.29 -20.67 -23.91
N ALA A 181 -10.32 -22.00 -23.97
CA ALA A 181 -9.28 -22.87 -23.41
C ALA A 181 -7.91 -22.63 -24.07
N THR A 182 -7.86 -22.46 -25.39
CA THR A 182 -6.63 -22.24 -26.17
C THR A 182 -6.14 -20.80 -26.17
N GLY A 183 -7.01 -19.84 -25.84
CA GLY A 183 -6.65 -18.41 -25.83
C GLY A 183 -6.55 -17.82 -27.25
N GLU A 184 -7.09 -18.51 -28.25
CA GLU A 184 -7.16 -18.08 -29.66
C GLU A 184 -8.35 -17.17 -29.95
N PHE A 185 -9.20 -16.91 -28.95
CA PHE A 185 -10.38 -16.06 -29.10
C PHE A 185 -10.04 -14.65 -29.61
N GLN A 186 -10.79 -14.20 -30.61
CA GLN A 186 -10.63 -12.85 -31.19
C GLN A 186 -11.72 -11.91 -30.69
N GLN A 187 -11.38 -10.63 -30.45
CA GLN A 187 -12.33 -9.62 -29.99
C GLN A 187 -13.56 -9.43 -30.91
N ALA A 188 -13.44 -9.85 -32.17
CA ALA A 188 -14.51 -9.82 -33.16
C ALA A 188 -15.53 -10.96 -33.01
N GLU A 189 -15.19 -12.07 -32.35
CA GLU A 189 -16.01 -13.28 -32.20
C GLU A 189 -17.11 -13.16 -31.12
N PHE A 190 -17.18 -12.03 -30.40
CA PHE A 190 -18.30 -11.72 -29.50
C PHE A 190 -19.24 -10.66 -30.07
N ALA A 191 -18.92 -10.09 -31.24
CA ALA A 191 -19.81 -9.18 -31.94
C ALA A 191 -20.63 -9.99 -32.95
N ALA A 192 -21.89 -10.23 -32.61
CA ALA A 192 -22.86 -10.74 -33.58
C ALA A 192 -22.96 -9.76 -34.75
N ASP A 193 -22.89 -10.27 -35.98
CA ASP A 193 -22.97 -9.48 -37.21
C ASP A 193 -23.97 -10.15 -38.15
N LEU A 194 -25.16 -9.54 -38.25
CA LEU A 194 -26.27 -10.08 -39.03
C LEU A 194 -25.94 -10.12 -40.53
N ALA A 195 -25.16 -9.16 -41.05
CA ALA A 195 -24.76 -9.13 -42.45
C ALA A 195 -23.83 -10.31 -42.79
N LYS A 196 -22.85 -10.59 -41.90
CA LYS A 196 -21.94 -11.74 -42.08
C LYS A 196 -22.64 -13.09 -41.98
N VAL A 197 -23.67 -13.21 -41.14
CA VAL A 197 -24.45 -14.44 -41.08
C VAL A 197 -25.28 -14.60 -42.35
N HIS A 198 -25.94 -13.52 -42.79
CA HIS A 198 -26.75 -13.52 -44.01
C HIS A 198 -25.94 -13.88 -45.27
N ASN A 199 -24.71 -13.37 -45.39
CA ASN A 199 -23.83 -13.64 -46.54
C ASN A 199 -22.97 -14.92 -46.39
N GLY A 200 -23.09 -15.64 -45.27
CA GLY A 200 -22.37 -16.90 -45.02
C GLY A 200 -20.89 -16.78 -44.61
N SER A 201 -20.38 -15.57 -44.37
CA SER A 201 -18.98 -15.31 -43.95
C SER A 201 -18.76 -15.25 -42.43
N ALA A 202 -19.81 -15.36 -41.63
CA ALA A 202 -19.70 -15.39 -40.17
C ALA A 202 -19.02 -16.67 -39.64
N PRO A 203 -18.41 -16.60 -38.44
CA PRO A 203 -17.94 -17.78 -37.71
C PRO A 203 -19.02 -18.85 -37.53
N VAL A 204 -18.61 -20.10 -37.38
CA VAL A 204 -19.51 -21.25 -37.31
C VAL A 204 -20.51 -21.11 -36.17
N GLU A 205 -20.10 -20.58 -35.01
CA GLU A 205 -20.97 -20.44 -33.84
C GLU A 205 -22.09 -19.39 -33.98
N TYR A 206 -22.05 -18.56 -35.03
CA TYR A 206 -23.16 -17.66 -35.40
C TYR A 206 -23.84 -18.05 -36.70
N ARG A 207 -23.14 -18.73 -37.61
CA ARG A 207 -23.66 -19.13 -38.92
C ARG A 207 -24.50 -20.41 -38.86
N ASP A 208 -24.08 -21.39 -38.05
CA ASP A 208 -24.84 -22.63 -37.87
C ASP A 208 -25.91 -22.45 -36.79
N ALA A 209 -27.15 -22.79 -37.12
CA ALA A 209 -28.29 -22.59 -36.23
C ALA A 209 -28.21 -23.45 -34.96
N ARG A 210 -27.69 -24.69 -35.05
CA ARG A 210 -27.59 -25.60 -33.91
C ARG A 210 -26.52 -25.12 -32.93
N GLU A 211 -25.35 -24.76 -33.45
CA GLU A 211 -24.28 -24.18 -32.65
C GLU A 211 -24.73 -22.86 -31.99
N PHE A 212 -25.42 -21.99 -32.74
CA PHE A 212 -25.96 -20.74 -32.21
C PHE A 212 -26.89 -20.97 -31.03
N PHE A 213 -27.93 -21.81 -31.17
CA PHE A 213 -28.89 -22.06 -30.09
C PHE A 213 -28.26 -22.83 -28.91
N SER A 214 -27.29 -23.72 -29.15
CA SER A 214 -26.59 -24.42 -28.08
C SER A 214 -25.83 -23.47 -27.13
N ARG A 215 -25.28 -22.38 -27.67
CA ARG A 215 -24.53 -21.34 -26.93
C ARG A 215 -25.41 -20.17 -26.48
N THR A 216 -26.69 -20.16 -26.88
CA THR A 216 -27.62 -19.10 -26.56
C THR A 216 -28.40 -19.45 -25.29
N TYR A 217 -28.49 -18.50 -24.37
CA TYR A 217 -29.42 -18.58 -23.25
C TYR A 217 -30.72 -17.88 -23.65
N LEU A 218 -31.85 -18.61 -23.62
CA LEU A 218 -33.16 -18.07 -23.93
C LEU A 218 -33.67 -17.26 -22.73
N THR A 219 -33.36 -15.95 -22.73
CA THR A 219 -33.89 -15.01 -21.73
C THR A 219 -35.40 -14.86 -21.84
N ASP A 220 -36.06 -14.34 -20.82
CA ASP A 220 -37.51 -14.08 -20.85
C ASP A 220 -37.88 -13.16 -22.01
N GLY A 221 -37.06 -12.12 -22.26
CA GLY A 221 -37.23 -11.18 -23.36
C GLY A 221 -37.05 -11.83 -24.74
N LEU A 222 -36.02 -12.66 -24.91
CA LEU A 222 -35.78 -13.38 -26.17
C LEU A 222 -36.85 -14.46 -26.40
N SER A 223 -37.26 -15.17 -25.36
CA SER A 223 -38.31 -16.18 -25.40
C SER A 223 -39.64 -15.56 -25.82
N SER A 224 -40.00 -14.43 -25.23
CA SER A 224 -41.21 -13.68 -25.59
C SER A 224 -41.18 -13.22 -27.05
N LEU A 225 -40.02 -12.75 -27.52
CA LEU A 225 -39.81 -12.34 -28.91
C LEU A 225 -40.00 -13.52 -29.88
N LEU A 226 -39.38 -14.66 -29.61
CA LEU A 226 -39.45 -15.86 -30.44
C LEU A 226 -40.88 -16.42 -30.50
N VAL A 227 -41.57 -16.49 -29.35
CA VAL A 227 -42.98 -16.91 -29.27
C VAL A 227 -43.89 -15.94 -30.04
N GLY A 228 -43.70 -14.63 -29.88
CA GLY A 228 -44.47 -13.62 -30.61
C GLY A 228 -44.25 -13.70 -32.12
N ALA A 229 -43.01 -13.89 -32.55
CA ALA A 229 -42.65 -14.06 -33.94
C ALA A 229 -43.23 -15.35 -34.55
N ALA A 230 -43.16 -16.48 -33.83
CA ALA A 230 -43.77 -17.74 -34.26
C ALA A 230 -45.30 -17.58 -34.44
N LYS A 231 -45.99 -16.93 -33.49
CA LYS A 231 -47.43 -16.60 -33.63
C LYS A 231 -47.71 -15.79 -34.89
N ARG A 232 -46.91 -14.74 -35.16
CA ARG A 232 -47.09 -13.86 -36.32
C ARG A 232 -46.89 -14.60 -37.63
N LEU A 233 -45.81 -15.34 -37.75
CA LEU A 233 -45.45 -16.08 -38.96
C LEU A 233 -46.45 -17.22 -39.25
N SER A 234 -46.98 -17.86 -38.20
CA SER A 234 -48.03 -18.88 -38.30
C SER A 234 -49.44 -18.32 -38.46
N GLN A 235 -49.60 -16.99 -38.56
CA GLN A 235 -50.89 -16.30 -38.70
C GLN A 235 -51.86 -16.55 -37.52
N GLN A 236 -51.32 -16.81 -36.33
CA GLN A 236 -52.08 -17.08 -35.10
C GLN A 236 -52.13 -15.85 -34.17
N GLY A 237 -52.02 -14.64 -34.73
CA GLY A 237 -51.88 -13.39 -33.98
C GLY A 237 -50.42 -12.96 -33.82
N GLY A 238 -50.10 -12.16 -32.79
CA GLY A 238 -48.75 -11.63 -32.57
C GLY A 238 -48.50 -10.28 -33.24
N ASP A 239 -47.51 -9.55 -32.72
CA ASP A 239 -47.25 -8.17 -33.09
C ASP A 239 -46.60 -8.08 -34.48
N PRO A 240 -47.06 -7.16 -35.36
CA PRO A 240 -46.55 -7.04 -36.72
C PRO A 240 -45.19 -6.35 -36.81
N VAL A 241 -44.91 -5.43 -35.89
CA VAL A 241 -43.70 -4.61 -35.86
C VAL A 241 -43.10 -4.66 -34.45
N VAL A 242 -41.84 -5.07 -34.36
CA VAL A 242 -41.10 -5.13 -33.09
C VAL A 242 -39.87 -4.23 -33.17
N GLU A 243 -39.79 -3.30 -32.23
CA GLU A 243 -38.61 -2.48 -32.03
C GLU A 243 -37.68 -3.14 -30.99
N LEU A 244 -36.43 -3.38 -31.37
CA LEU A 244 -35.40 -3.81 -30.43
C LEU A 244 -34.65 -2.59 -29.90
N GLN A 245 -34.91 -2.26 -28.64
CA GLN A 245 -34.14 -1.29 -27.87
C GLN A 245 -33.26 -2.03 -26.86
N THR A 246 -31.99 -1.65 -26.75
CA THR A 246 -31.11 -2.17 -25.68
C THR A 246 -30.47 -1.02 -24.91
N ASN A 247 -30.72 -0.98 -23.60
CA ASN A 247 -29.96 -0.14 -22.66
C ASN A 247 -28.57 -0.73 -22.33
N PHE A 248 -28.34 -1.99 -22.71
CA PHE A 248 -27.17 -2.78 -22.37
C PHE A 248 -26.66 -3.42 -23.66
N GLY A 249 -25.54 -2.94 -24.18
CA GLY A 249 -25.00 -3.38 -25.48
C GLY A 249 -24.90 -4.90 -25.63
N GLY A 250 -25.22 -5.38 -26.84
CA GLY A 250 -24.99 -6.77 -27.28
C GLY A 250 -26.24 -7.63 -27.56
N GLY A 251 -27.45 -7.17 -27.25
CA GLY A 251 -28.67 -7.99 -27.39
C GLY A 251 -29.42 -7.92 -28.73
N LYS A 252 -29.39 -6.77 -29.44
CA LYS A 252 -30.27 -6.52 -30.61
C LYS A 252 -29.95 -7.45 -31.78
N THR A 253 -28.72 -7.40 -32.27
CA THR A 253 -28.26 -8.23 -33.39
C THR A 253 -28.32 -9.72 -33.03
N HIS A 254 -28.07 -10.09 -31.77
CA HIS A 254 -28.21 -11.48 -31.32
C HIS A 254 -29.66 -11.98 -31.34
N SER A 255 -30.62 -11.17 -30.87
CA SER A 255 -32.06 -11.47 -30.97
C SER A 255 -32.52 -11.58 -32.43
N MET A 256 -32.01 -10.71 -33.32
CA MET A 256 -32.27 -10.81 -34.76
C MET A 256 -31.71 -12.09 -35.36
N LEU A 257 -30.52 -12.53 -34.93
CA LEU A 257 -29.95 -13.81 -35.38
C LEU A 257 -30.78 -15.01 -34.91
N ALA A 258 -31.32 -14.98 -33.68
CA ALA A 258 -32.21 -16.03 -33.21
C ALA A 258 -33.48 -16.13 -34.08
N LEU A 259 -34.07 -14.99 -34.45
CA LEU A 259 -35.20 -14.94 -35.39
C LEU A 259 -34.81 -15.41 -36.79
N TYR A 260 -33.65 -14.98 -37.29
CA TYR A 260 -33.12 -15.37 -38.59
C TYR A 260 -32.94 -16.89 -38.71
N HIS A 261 -32.40 -17.53 -37.66
CA HIS A 261 -32.20 -18.97 -37.59
C HIS A 261 -33.50 -19.75 -37.38
N MET A 262 -34.41 -19.24 -36.55
CA MET A 262 -35.75 -19.82 -36.38
C MET A 262 -36.54 -19.83 -37.70
N ALA A 263 -36.45 -18.77 -38.49
CA ALA A 263 -37.06 -18.68 -39.82
C ALA A 263 -36.22 -19.34 -40.93
N GLY A 264 -35.12 -20.02 -40.57
CA GLY A 264 -34.22 -20.69 -41.48
C GLY A 264 -34.70 -22.08 -41.91
N GLY A 265 -33.83 -22.81 -42.62
CA GLY A 265 -34.14 -24.16 -43.10
C GLY A 265 -33.94 -25.28 -42.06
N THR A 266 -33.40 -24.98 -40.89
CA THR A 266 -33.18 -25.97 -39.81
C THR A 266 -34.48 -26.23 -39.07
N GLN A 267 -34.82 -27.50 -38.84
CA GLN A 267 -36.03 -27.86 -38.11
C GLN A 267 -35.94 -27.39 -36.66
N VAL A 268 -37.04 -26.84 -36.12
CA VAL A 268 -37.12 -26.36 -34.72
C VAL A 268 -36.72 -27.45 -33.71
N ALA A 269 -37.06 -28.72 -33.97
CA ALA A 269 -36.70 -29.85 -33.12
C ALA A 269 -35.18 -30.06 -32.97
N ASP A 270 -34.38 -29.54 -33.91
CA ASP A 270 -32.92 -29.61 -33.88
C ASP A 270 -32.28 -28.38 -33.22
N LEU A 271 -33.08 -27.41 -32.75
CA LEU A 271 -32.62 -26.15 -32.17
C LEU A 271 -32.80 -26.19 -30.64
N PRO A 272 -31.72 -26.43 -29.86
CA PRO A 272 -31.81 -26.64 -28.42
C PRO A 272 -32.51 -25.51 -27.68
N GLY A 273 -33.53 -25.86 -26.89
CA GLY A 273 -34.29 -24.93 -26.05
C GLY A 273 -35.44 -24.23 -26.79
N LEU A 274 -35.29 -23.97 -28.09
CA LEU A 274 -36.37 -23.40 -28.91
C LEU A 274 -37.50 -24.43 -29.10
N ASP A 275 -37.13 -25.70 -29.28
CA ASP A 275 -38.04 -26.85 -29.34
C ASP A 275 -38.99 -26.90 -28.14
N GLN A 276 -38.43 -26.81 -26.93
CA GLN A 276 -39.18 -26.85 -25.67
C GLN A 276 -40.04 -25.59 -25.51
N LEU A 277 -39.50 -24.42 -25.86
CA LEU A 277 -40.20 -23.14 -25.77
C LEU A 277 -41.46 -23.11 -26.64
N LEU A 278 -41.34 -23.50 -27.90
CA LEU A 278 -42.46 -23.46 -28.85
C LEU A 278 -43.47 -24.59 -28.60
N SER A 279 -43.00 -25.80 -28.28
CA SER A 279 -43.88 -26.91 -27.89
C SER A 279 -44.71 -26.59 -26.65
N GLY A 280 -44.10 -25.96 -25.65
CA GLY A 280 -44.79 -25.51 -24.43
C GLY A 280 -45.85 -24.43 -24.70
N ALA A 281 -45.68 -23.65 -25.78
CA ALA A 281 -46.66 -22.66 -26.23
C ALA A 281 -47.69 -23.21 -27.23
N GLY A 282 -47.56 -24.48 -27.67
CA GLY A 282 -48.40 -25.08 -28.70
C GLY A 282 -48.25 -24.44 -30.08
N LEU A 283 -47.04 -23.96 -30.40
CA LEU A 283 -46.73 -23.24 -31.64
C LEU A 283 -45.77 -24.04 -32.51
N ASP A 284 -46.00 -23.97 -33.81
CA ASP A 284 -45.05 -24.41 -34.85
C ASP A 284 -44.59 -23.20 -35.67
N VAL A 285 -43.44 -23.32 -36.34
CA VAL A 285 -42.93 -22.32 -37.29
C VAL A 285 -43.16 -22.85 -38.71
N PRO A 286 -43.82 -22.08 -39.60
CA PRO A 286 -44.07 -22.53 -40.96
C PRO A 286 -42.76 -22.60 -41.75
N ALA A 287 -42.70 -23.47 -42.75
CA ALA A 287 -41.59 -23.51 -43.70
C ALA A 287 -42.14 -23.72 -45.12
N PRO A 288 -41.64 -22.99 -46.14
CA PRO A 288 -40.58 -21.99 -46.09
C PRO A 288 -41.04 -20.59 -45.60
N ILE A 289 -40.10 -19.79 -45.07
CA ILE A 289 -40.29 -18.37 -44.73
C ILE A 289 -39.34 -17.53 -45.58
N ASN A 290 -39.86 -16.50 -46.24
CA ASN A 290 -39.03 -15.56 -46.99
C ASN A 290 -38.40 -14.54 -46.02
N ARG A 291 -37.08 -14.31 -46.15
CA ARG A 291 -36.32 -13.50 -45.20
C ARG A 291 -35.65 -12.34 -45.94
N ALA A 292 -35.88 -11.12 -45.47
CA ALA A 292 -35.12 -9.95 -45.88
C ALA A 292 -34.29 -9.42 -44.71
N VAL A 293 -33.02 -9.12 -44.97
CA VAL A 293 -32.04 -8.60 -44.03
C VAL A 293 -31.44 -7.33 -44.62
N LEU A 294 -31.68 -6.20 -43.96
CA LEU A 294 -31.11 -4.90 -44.31
C LEU A 294 -30.22 -4.43 -43.16
N VAL A 295 -28.94 -4.20 -43.42
CA VAL A 295 -28.01 -3.71 -42.38
C VAL A 295 -27.48 -2.36 -42.80
N GLY A 296 -27.75 -1.31 -42.00
CA GLY A 296 -27.49 0.08 -42.37
C GLY A 296 -26.00 0.46 -42.54
N THR A 297 -25.11 -0.44 -42.16
CA THR A 297 -23.65 -0.33 -42.32
C THR A 297 -23.08 -1.22 -43.43
N SER A 298 -23.90 -2.07 -44.06
CA SER A 298 -23.44 -3.03 -45.09
C SER A 298 -23.20 -2.35 -46.44
N TYR A 299 -24.19 -1.59 -46.93
CA TYR A 299 -24.10 -0.81 -48.16
C TYR A 299 -24.30 0.67 -47.86
N GLY A 300 -23.43 1.51 -48.40
CA GLY A 300 -23.61 2.95 -48.41
C GLY A 300 -24.75 3.39 -49.34
N PRO A 301 -25.34 4.59 -49.15
CA PRO A 301 -26.41 5.10 -50.00
C PRO A 301 -26.06 5.28 -51.49
N ALA A 302 -24.77 5.26 -51.84
CA ALA A 302 -24.27 5.39 -53.21
C ALA A 302 -23.71 4.07 -53.80
N ASP A 303 -23.73 2.97 -53.04
CA ASP A 303 -23.02 1.72 -53.40
C ASP A 303 -23.79 0.83 -54.38
N THR A 304 -24.32 1.40 -55.46
CA THR A 304 -25.11 0.68 -56.47
C THR A 304 -24.29 -0.41 -57.17
N ALA A 305 -23.01 -0.17 -57.41
CA ALA A 305 -22.10 -1.14 -58.03
C ALA A 305 -21.82 -2.35 -57.12
N ALA A 306 -21.75 -2.16 -55.80
CA ALA A 306 -21.57 -3.25 -54.84
C ALA A 306 -22.81 -4.13 -54.80
N ARG A 307 -24.01 -3.52 -54.70
CA ARG A 307 -25.28 -4.25 -54.79
C ARG A 307 -25.43 -5.00 -56.11
N GLN A 308 -25.01 -4.40 -57.22
CA GLN A 308 -25.05 -5.07 -58.53
C GLN A 308 -24.15 -6.30 -58.59
N LYS A 309 -22.98 -6.24 -57.97
CA LYS A 309 -22.09 -7.40 -57.87
C LYS A 309 -22.72 -8.54 -57.08
N ASP A 310 -23.39 -8.21 -55.97
CA ASP A 310 -23.89 -9.21 -55.02
C ASP A 310 -25.26 -9.79 -55.43
N TYR A 311 -26.14 -8.99 -56.04
CA TYR A 311 -27.47 -9.41 -56.49
C TYR A 311 -27.57 -9.68 -58.00
N GLY A 312 -26.52 -9.40 -58.78
CA GLY A 312 -26.54 -9.57 -60.23
C GLY A 312 -27.41 -8.57 -61.01
N ARG A 313 -28.04 -7.59 -60.33
CA ARG A 313 -28.82 -6.50 -60.93
C ARG A 313 -28.54 -5.17 -60.25
N GLU A 314 -28.68 -4.07 -60.99
CA GLU A 314 -28.61 -2.73 -60.40
C GLU A 314 -29.81 -2.54 -59.45
N ILE A 315 -29.50 -2.36 -58.15
CA ILE A 315 -30.45 -2.03 -57.09
C ILE A 315 -29.94 -0.75 -56.42
N ARG A 316 -30.78 0.27 -56.32
CA ARG A 316 -30.38 1.60 -55.85
C ARG A 316 -30.79 1.88 -54.41
N THR A 317 -31.91 1.32 -53.96
CA THR A 317 -32.58 1.70 -52.73
C THR A 317 -32.76 0.50 -51.79
N THR A 318 -33.05 0.78 -50.52
CA THR A 318 -33.32 -0.25 -49.51
C THR A 318 -34.65 -0.97 -49.75
N TRP A 319 -35.64 -0.32 -50.38
CA TRP A 319 -36.90 -0.96 -50.76
C TRP A 319 -36.76 -1.86 -51.99
N GLY A 320 -35.91 -1.50 -52.95
CA GLY A 320 -35.55 -2.37 -54.06
C GLY A 320 -34.84 -3.63 -53.57
N GLU A 321 -33.90 -3.47 -52.64
CA GLU A 321 -33.19 -4.57 -51.99
C GLU A 321 -34.13 -5.49 -51.20
N LEU A 322 -35.03 -4.92 -50.40
CA LEU A 322 -36.06 -5.66 -49.66
C LEU A 322 -36.94 -6.51 -50.58
N ALA A 323 -37.45 -5.92 -51.66
CA ALA A 323 -38.33 -6.61 -52.59
C ALA A 323 -37.61 -7.74 -53.33
N TYR A 324 -36.35 -7.52 -53.72
CA TYR A 324 -35.52 -8.55 -54.34
C TYR A 324 -35.22 -9.71 -53.39
N GLN A 325 -34.87 -9.43 -52.13
CA GLN A 325 -34.59 -10.49 -51.15
C GLN A 325 -35.83 -11.34 -50.82
N LEU A 326 -37.04 -10.75 -50.79
CA LEU A 326 -38.27 -11.49 -50.49
C LEU A 326 -38.82 -12.29 -51.67
N GLY A 327 -38.74 -11.74 -52.89
CA GLY A 327 -39.44 -12.29 -54.07
C GLY A 327 -38.58 -12.45 -55.33
N GLY A 328 -37.26 -12.27 -55.25
CA GLY A 328 -36.36 -12.28 -56.40
C GLY A 328 -36.70 -11.22 -57.44
N GLU A 329 -36.57 -11.55 -58.72
CA GLU A 329 -36.92 -10.64 -59.83
C GLU A 329 -38.40 -10.26 -59.83
N ASP A 330 -39.31 -11.18 -59.48
CA ASP A 330 -40.75 -10.92 -59.45
C ASP A 330 -41.12 -9.92 -58.34
N GLY A 331 -40.45 -10.01 -57.19
CA GLY A 331 -40.57 -9.05 -56.10
C GLY A 331 -40.03 -7.68 -56.50
N TYR A 332 -38.81 -7.63 -57.03
CA TYR A 332 -38.20 -6.38 -57.48
C TYR A 332 -39.00 -5.69 -58.58
N ALA A 333 -39.58 -6.43 -59.53
CA ALA A 333 -40.37 -5.87 -60.63
C ALA A 333 -41.54 -5.00 -60.15
N LEU A 334 -42.11 -5.30 -58.97
CA LEU A 334 -43.20 -4.49 -58.38
C LEU A 334 -42.73 -3.09 -57.97
N VAL A 335 -41.47 -2.94 -57.57
CA VAL A 335 -40.90 -1.68 -57.06
C VAL A 335 -39.83 -1.09 -57.98
N ALA A 336 -39.64 -1.64 -59.18
CA ALA A 336 -38.53 -1.28 -60.07
C ALA A 336 -38.51 0.22 -60.45
N GLU A 337 -39.68 0.82 -60.72
CA GLU A 337 -39.78 2.26 -61.00
C GLU A 337 -39.41 3.09 -59.77
N HIS A 338 -39.91 2.70 -58.60
CA HIS A 338 -39.60 3.34 -57.32
C HIS A 338 -38.10 3.24 -56.95
N ASP A 339 -37.46 2.11 -57.22
CA ASP A 339 -36.01 1.92 -57.03
C ASP A 339 -35.20 2.81 -57.99
N ARG A 340 -35.58 2.84 -59.28
CA ARG A 340 -34.89 3.67 -60.29
C ARG A 340 -34.95 5.15 -59.96
N ASP A 341 -36.13 5.63 -59.54
CA ASP A 341 -36.42 7.04 -59.37
C ASP A 341 -36.06 7.56 -57.96
N GLY A 342 -35.71 6.66 -57.03
CA GLY A 342 -35.35 7.03 -55.65
C GLY A 342 -36.53 7.57 -54.83
N ILE A 343 -37.76 7.21 -55.21
CA ILE A 343 -39.01 7.65 -54.57
C ILE A 343 -39.66 6.45 -53.89
N ALA A 344 -39.97 6.58 -52.61
CA ALA A 344 -40.52 5.48 -51.81
C ALA A 344 -41.84 4.92 -52.37
N PRO A 345 -42.03 3.58 -52.36
CA PRO A 345 -43.31 2.96 -52.69
C PRO A 345 -44.34 3.20 -51.59
N GLY A 346 -45.62 3.30 -51.98
CA GLY A 346 -46.74 3.40 -51.04
C GLY A 346 -47.09 2.07 -50.38
N SER A 347 -47.84 2.12 -49.27
CA SER A 347 -48.21 0.94 -48.45
C SER A 347 -48.96 -0.14 -49.24
N ASN A 348 -49.94 0.22 -50.08
CA ASN A 348 -50.69 -0.76 -50.90
C ASN A 348 -49.79 -1.63 -51.80
N LEU A 349 -48.74 -1.04 -52.39
CA LEU A 349 -47.81 -1.78 -53.25
C LEU A 349 -46.94 -2.75 -52.44
N LEU A 350 -46.52 -2.33 -51.24
CA LEU A 350 -45.80 -3.18 -50.29
C LEU A 350 -46.70 -4.31 -49.76
N GLU A 351 -47.99 -4.06 -49.52
CA GLU A 351 -48.96 -5.10 -49.17
C GLU A 351 -49.11 -6.16 -50.27
N ASP A 352 -49.15 -5.74 -51.54
CA ASP A 352 -49.20 -6.68 -52.67
C ASP A 352 -47.92 -7.52 -52.78
N LEU A 353 -46.75 -6.94 -52.49
CA LEU A 353 -45.48 -7.67 -52.37
C LEU A 353 -45.55 -8.70 -51.22
N PHE A 354 -46.00 -8.30 -50.03
CA PHE A 354 -46.07 -9.19 -48.87
C PHE A 354 -47.11 -10.30 -49.06
N ARG A 355 -48.26 -10.01 -49.68
CA ARG A 355 -49.27 -11.03 -49.99
C ARG A 355 -48.73 -12.13 -50.89
N LYS A 356 -47.81 -11.80 -51.81
CA LYS A 356 -47.15 -12.78 -52.69
C LYS A 356 -46.04 -13.57 -51.99
N CYS A 357 -45.37 -12.96 -51.02
CA CYS A 357 -44.17 -13.54 -50.39
C CYS A 357 -44.44 -14.14 -49.00
N ALA A 358 -45.60 -13.92 -48.38
CA ALA A 358 -45.87 -14.38 -47.02
C ALA A 358 -45.81 -15.92 -46.90
N PRO A 359 -45.30 -16.48 -45.77
CA PRO A 359 -44.81 -15.76 -44.58
C PRO A 359 -43.45 -15.07 -44.79
N CYS A 360 -43.30 -13.86 -44.22
CA CYS A 360 -42.13 -13.00 -44.40
C CYS A 360 -41.54 -12.55 -43.04
N LEU A 361 -40.21 -12.66 -42.91
CA LEU A 361 -39.44 -12.04 -41.83
C LEU A 361 -38.55 -10.93 -42.41
N ILE A 362 -38.72 -9.70 -41.93
CA ILE A 362 -37.93 -8.54 -42.33
C ILE A 362 -37.11 -8.08 -41.12
N LEU A 363 -35.78 -8.12 -41.23
CA LEU A 363 -34.83 -7.69 -40.20
C LEU A 363 -34.08 -6.46 -40.69
N ILE A 364 -34.14 -5.36 -39.93
CA ILE A 364 -33.42 -4.13 -40.25
C ILE A 364 -32.50 -3.74 -39.10
N ASP A 365 -31.20 -3.95 -39.26
CA ASP A 365 -30.18 -3.61 -38.26
C ASP A 365 -29.55 -2.24 -38.55
N GLU A 366 -29.31 -1.44 -37.52
CA GLU A 366 -28.63 -0.13 -37.61
C GLU A 366 -29.27 0.84 -38.61
N TRP A 367 -30.61 0.92 -38.66
CA TRP A 367 -31.32 1.74 -39.64
C TRP A 367 -30.94 3.23 -39.56
N VAL A 368 -30.72 3.74 -38.34
CA VAL A 368 -30.30 5.14 -38.13
C VAL A 368 -28.93 5.42 -38.76
N ALA A 369 -28.00 4.45 -38.73
CA ALA A 369 -26.67 4.61 -39.31
C ALA A 369 -26.74 4.83 -40.84
N TYR A 370 -27.72 4.22 -41.51
CA TYR A 370 -27.99 4.43 -42.93
C TYR A 370 -28.60 5.82 -43.18
N LEU A 371 -29.67 6.17 -42.48
CA LEU A 371 -30.39 7.45 -42.67
C LEU A 371 -29.51 8.68 -42.41
N ARG A 372 -28.63 8.60 -41.40
CA ARG A 372 -27.67 9.67 -41.10
C ARG A 372 -26.78 10.03 -42.30
N GLN A 373 -26.46 9.07 -43.15
CA GLN A 373 -25.61 9.30 -44.33
C GLN A 373 -26.33 10.05 -45.45
N ILE A 374 -27.66 10.10 -45.41
CA ILE A 374 -28.53 10.74 -46.43
C ILE A 374 -29.01 12.13 -45.94
N TYR A 375 -28.95 12.40 -44.63
CA TYR A 375 -29.37 13.66 -44.05
C TYR A 375 -28.66 14.87 -44.69
N LYS A 376 -29.45 15.84 -45.18
CA LYS A 376 -28.99 17.04 -45.90
C LYS A 376 -28.11 16.74 -47.14
N ARG A 377 -28.32 15.59 -47.79
CA ARG A 377 -27.68 15.23 -49.06
C ARG A 377 -28.72 14.94 -50.14
N ASP A 378 -28.56 15.61 -51.28
CA ASP A 378 -29.44 15.46 -52.44
C ASP A 378 -28.76 14.71 -53.59
N GLY A 379 -29.56 14.17 -54.51
CA GLY A 379 -29.08 13.53 -55.73
C GLY A 379 -28.45 12.14 -55.55
N LEU A 380 -28.63 11.50 -54.40
CA LEU A 380 -28.17 10.13 -54.16
C LEU A 380 -29.10 9.10 -54.83
N PRO A 381 -28.56 7.99 -55.40
CA PRO A 381 -29.38 6.92 -55.97
C PRO A 381 -30.38 6.31 -54.98
N SER A 382 -30.07 6.33 -53.68
CA SER A 382 -30.92 5.83 -52.59
C SER A 382 -32.20 6.64 -52.32
N GLY A 383 -32.42 7.74 -53.05
CA GLY A 383 -33.46 8.72 -52.72
C GLY A 383 -33.07 9.68 -51.59
N SER A 384 -33.94 10.65 -51.32
CA SER A 384 -33.75 11.66 -50.28
C SER A 384 -34.01 11.12 -48.86
N PHE A 385 -33.63 11.90 -47.84
CA PHE A 385 -33.93 11.58 -46.45
C PHE A 385 -35.45 11.44 -46.23
N ASP A 386 -36.24 12.40 -46.72
CA ASP A 386 -37.70 12.37 -46.60
C ASP A 386 -38.34 11.19 -47.35
N SER A 387 -37.77 10.79 -48.49
CA SER A 387 -38.23 9.59 -49.22
C SER A 387 -38.00 8.34 -48.36
N ASN A 388 -36.83 8.22 -47.72
CA ASN A 388 -36.55 7.09 -46.83
C ASN A 388 -37.46 7.08 -45.58
N ILE A 389 -37.77 8.24 -45.00
CA ILE A 389 -38.75 8.34 -43.90
C ILE A 389 -40.16 7.94 -44.37
N SER A 390 -40.57 8.37 -45.57
CA SER A 390 -41.85 7.98 -46.17
C SER A 390 -41.93 6.47 -46.44
N PHE A 391 -40.81 5.85 -46.81
CA PHE A 391 -40.70 4.40 -46.92
C PHE A 391 -40.89 3.70 -45.57
N VAL A 392 -40.29 4.21 -44.48
CA VAL A 392 -40.48 3.64 -43.12
C VAL A 392 -41.97 3.62 -42.74
N GLN A 393 -42.67 4.74 -42.97
CA GLN A 393 -44.11 4.85 -42.70
C GLN A 393 -44.92 3.85 -43.53
N SER A 394 -44.70 3.84 -44.85
CA SER A 394 -45.40 2.93 -45.77
C SER A 394 -45.12 1.46 -45.45
N LEU A 395 -43.89 1.13 -45.07
CA LEU A 395 -43.47 -0.22 -44.69
C LEU A 395 -44.19 -0.68 -43.41
N THR A 396 -44.17 0.13 -42.35
CA THR A 396 -44.81 -0.23 -41.07
C THR A 396 -46.32 -0.38 -41.21
N GLU A 397 -46.98 0.45 -42.01
CA GLU A 397 -48.41 0.33 -42.33
C GLU A 397 -48.72 -0.96 -43.12
N ALA A 398 -47.95 -1.24 -44.16
CA ALA A 398 -48.14 -2.43 -44.99
C ALA A 398 -47.91 -3.74 -44.21
N VAL A 399 -46.88 -3.78 -43.34
CA VAL A 399 -46.61 -4.93 -42.48
C VAL A 399 -47.74 -5.17 -41.48
N LYS A 400 -48.31 -4.09 -40.92
CA LYS A 400 -49.48 -4.18 -40.03
C LYS A 400 -50.69 -4.80 -40.73
N ALA A 401 -50.95 -4.40 -41.98
CA ALA A 401 -52.06 -4.87 -42.79
C ALA A 401 -51.86 -6.28 -43.39
N SER A 402 -50.64 -6.84 -43.33
CA SER A 402 -50.28 -8.11 -43.99
C SER A 402 -50.06 -9.26 -42.98
N PRO A 403 -51.04 -10.17 -42.77
CA PRO A 403 -50.86 -11.36 -41.93
C PRO A 403 -49.66 -12.21 -42.38
N GLY A 404 -48.96 -12.85 -41.43
CA GLY A 404 -47.78 -13.66 -41.75
C GLY A 404 -46.52 -12.86 -42.07
N THR A 405 -46.55 -11.53 -41.97
CA THR A 405 -45.38 -10.66 -42.16
C THR A 405 -44.95 -10.04 -40.83
N LEU A 406 -43.66 -10.14 -40.51
CA LEU A 406 -43.06 -9.59 -39.30
C LEU A 406 -41.89 -8.66 -39.67
N LEU A 407 -41.92 -7.44 -39.13
CA LEU A 407 -40.81 -6.49 -39.20
C LEU A 407 -40.15 -6.36 -37.83
N VAL A 408 -38.83 -6.56 -37.78
CA VAL A 408 -38.02 -6.31 -36.58
C VAL A 408 -36.91 -5.33 -36.94
N ALA A 409 -36.84 -4.20 -36.22
CA ALA A 409 -35.84 -3.18 -36.46
C ALA A 409 -35.05 -2.86 -35.18
N SER A 410 -33.75 -2.58 -35.31
CA SER A 410 -32.91 -2.15 -34.18
C SER A 410 -32.76 -0.63 -34.21
N LEU A 411 -33.14 0.03 -33.10
CA LEU A 411 -32.95 1.46 -32.91
C LEU A 411 -31.99 1.71 -31.73
N PRO A 412 -31.16 2.77 -31.79
CA PRO A 412 -30.39 3.25 -30.63
C PRO A 412 -31.30 3.67 -29.47
N ALA A 413 -30.91 3.33 -28.23
CA ALA A 413 -31.73 3.64 -27.06
C ALA A 413 -31.66 5.13 -26.69
N SER A 414 -30.48 5.74 -26.86
CA SER A 414 -30.20 7.13 -26.44
C SER A 414 -29.58 7.97 -27.56
N GLN A 415 -29.69 9.30 -27.43
CA GLN A 415 -29.09 10.26 -28.36
C GLN A 415 -27.55 10.23 -28.39
N ILE A 416 -26.91 9.65 -27.36
CA ILE A 416 -25.45 9.56 -27.25
C ILE A 416 -24.88 8.61 -28.31
N GLU A 417 -25.62 7.57 -28.67
CA GLU A 417 -25.19 6.52 -29.61
C GLU A 417 -25.32 6.93 -31.09
N VAL A 418 -26.02 8.02 -31.38
CA VAL A 418 -26.55 8.29 -32.73
C VAL A 418 -25.63 9.15 -33.60
N GLY A 419 -24.63 9.81 -32.99
CA GLY A 419 -23.54 10.53 -33.65
C GLY A 419 -23.98 11.65 -34.60
N GLY A 420 -23.96 12.90 -34.13
CA GLY A 420 -24.21 14.11 -34.94
C GLY A 420 -25.69 14.44 -35.15
N GLU A 421 -25.95 15.63 -35.70
CA GLU A 421 -27.30 16.21 -35.90
C GLU A 421 -28.21 15.30 -36.75
N GLY A 422 -27.69 14.75 -37.86
CA GLY A 422 -28.48 13.89 -38.75
C GLY A 422 -28.86 12.54 -38.14
N GLY A 423 -28.08 12.05 -37.18
CA GLY A 423 -28.44 10.87 -36.41
C GLY A 423 -29.61 11.16 -35.47
N GLN A 424 -29.55 12.27 -34.75
CA GLN A 424 -30.60 12.69 -33.81
C GLN A 424 -31.95 12.85 -34.52
N GLU A 425 -31.98 13.58 -35.64
CA GLU A 425 -33.20 13.76 -36.45
C GLU A 425 -33.75 12.40 -36.95
N ALA A 426 -32.87 11.52 -37.47
CA ALA A 426 -33.28 10.20 -37.94
C ALA A 426 -33.90 9.36 -36.82
N LEU A 427 -33.30 9.33 -35.63
CA LEU A 427 -33.85 8.59 -34.48
C LEU A 427 -35.21 9.15 -34.04
N GLU A 428 -35.36 10.47 -33.99
CA GLU A 428 -36.62 11.11 -33.60
C GLU A 428 -37.75 10.76 -34.57
N ARG A 429 -37.50 10.85 -35.88
CA ARG A 429 -38.48 10.49 -36.92
C ARG A 429 -38.85 9.02 -36.92
N LEU A 430 -37.87 8.13 -36.72
CA LEU A 430 -38.13 6.69 -36.60
C LEU A 430 -38.97 6.41 -35.34
N LYS A 431 -38.61 6.95 -34.17
CA LYS A 431 -39.39 6.76 -32.93
C LYS A 431 -40.84 7.23 -33.07
N GLN A 432 -41.08 8.37 -33.72
CA GLN A 432 -42.45 8.85 -33.98
C GLN A 432 -43.27 7.88 -34.85
N THR A 433 -42.62 7.14 -35.74
CA THR A 433 -43.27 6.17 -36.64
C THR A 433 -43.51 4.83 -35.94
N PHE A 434 -42.52 4.31 -35.21
CA PHE A 434 -42.59 3.03 -34.50
C PHE A 434 -43.52 3.07 -33.27
N SER A 435 -43.52 4.16 -32.49
CA SER A 435 -44.35 4.33 -31.28
C SER A 435 -45.86 4.19 -31.50
N ARG A 436 -46.34 4.25 -32.75
CA ARG A 436 -47.75 4.10 -33.10
C ARG A 436 -48.18 2.63 -33.28
N VAL A 437 -47.24 1.70 -33.41
CA VAL A 437 -47.48 0.33 -33.88
C VAL A 437 -46.76 -0.74 -33.04
N GLU A 438 -45.89 -0.34 -32.11
CA GLU A 438 -44.93 -1.25 -31.47
C GLU A 438 -45.42 -2.01 -30.23
N SER A 439 -44.80 -3.16 -30.01
CA SER A 439 -44.70 -3.87 -28.72
C SER A 439 -43.27 -3.70 -28.17
N SER A 440 -43.13 -3.27 -26.90
CA SER A 440 -41.81 -3.07 -26.28
C SER A 440 -41.12 -4.39 -25.92
N TRP A 441 -39.98 -4.67 -26.56
CA TRP A 441 -39.09 -5.78 -26.20
C TRP A 441 -38.30 -5.47 -24.91
N ARG A 442 -38.18 -6.44 -24.00
CA ARG A 442 -37.44 -6.28 -22.74
C ARG A 442 -36.01 -6.81 -22.86
N PRO A 443 -34.99 -6.01 -22.48
CA PRO A 443 -33.63 -6.50 -22.32
C PRO A 443 -33.49 -7.58 -21.25
N ALA A 444 -32.44 -8.38 -21.36
CA ALA A 444 -32.07 -9.36 -20.34
C ALA A 444 -31.78 -8.69 -18.99
N SER A 445 -32.22 -9.33 -17.91
CA SER A 445 -31.89 -8.93 -16.55
C SER A 445 -30.42 -9.22 -16.21
N GLN A 446 -29.94 -8.62 -15.12
CA GLN A 446 -28.57 -8.87 -14.63
C GLN A 446 -28.36 -10.34 -14.23
N GLU A 447 -29.37 -11.01 -13.66
CA GLU A 447 -29.26 -12.42 -13.28
C GLU A 447 -29.20 -13.35 -14.51
N GLU A 448 -29.98 -13.05 -15.55
CA GLU A 448 -29.90 -13.77 -16.82
C GLU A 448 -28.55 -13.55 -17.52
N SER A 449 -27.89 -12.43 -17.24
CA SER A 449 -26.57 -12.13 -17.78
C SER A 449 -25.50 -13.11 -17.27
N TYR A 450 -25.66 -13.68 -16.06
CA TYR A 450 -24.75 -14.71 -15.55
C TYR A 450 -24.82 -15.98 -16.41
N GLU A 451 -26.03 -16.44 -16.74
CA GLU A 451 -26.26 -17.61 -17.59
C GLU A 451 -25.77 -17.39 -19.02
N ILE A 452 -25.99 -16.19 -19.57
CA ILE A 452 -25.47 -15.79 -20.88
C ILE A 452 -23.95 -15.94 -20.91
N VAL A 453 -23.26 -15.38 -19.91
CA VAL A 453 -21.79 -15.44 -19.84
C VAL A 453 -21.32 -16.88 -19.62
N ARG A 454 -21.96 -17.63 -18.72
CA ARG A 454 -21.62 -19.02 -18.43
C ARG A 454 -21.72 -19.90 -19.68
N ARG A 455 -22.86 -19.88 -20.39
CA ARG A 455 -23.07 -20.70 -21.61
C ARG A 455 -22.10 -20.36 -22.73
N ARG A 456 -21.70 -19.08 -22.84
CA ARG A 456 -20.78 -18.64 -23.88
C ARG A 456 -19.34 -19.04 -23.60
N LEU A 457 -18.94 -19.15 -22.33
CA LEU A 457 -17.56 -19.43 -21.94
C LEU A 457 -17.31 -20.92 -21.61
N PHE A 458 -18.34 -21.65 -21.18
CA PHE A 458 -18.24 -23.04 -20.75
C PHE A 458 -19.15 -23.98 -21.53
N LYS A 459 -18.69 -25.22 -21.67
CA LYS A 459 -19.51 -26.34 -22.17
C LYS A 459 -20.59 -26.71 -21.16
N GLU A 460 -21.56 -27.49 -21.61
CA GLU A 460 -22.55 -28.09 -20.72
C GLU A 460 -21.88 -29.07 -19.74
N ILE A 461 -22.37 -29.10 -18.50
CA ILE A 461 -21.84 -29.99 -17.47
C ILE A 461 -22.33 -31.41 -17.78
N SER A 462 -21.43 -32.40 -17.73
CA SER A 462 -21.80 -33.80 -17.94
C SER A 462 -22.63 -34.35 -16.77
N GLY A 463 -23.48 -35.34 -17.04
CA GLY A 463 -24.47 -35.85 -16.08
C GLY A 463 -23.91 -36.22 -14.70
N GLU A 464 -22.76 -36.90 -14.62
CA GLU A 464 -22.16 -37.29 -13.33
C GLU A 464 -21.57 -36.07 -12.58
N ASN A 465 -21.10 -35.05 -13.30
CA ASN A 465 -20.46 -33.85 -12.75
C ASN A 465 -21.46 -32.89 -12.07
N TYR A 466 -22.77 -32.99 -12.38
CA TYR A 466 -23.80 -32.22 -11.67
C TYR A 466 -23.78 -32.45 -10.16
N ARG A 467 -23.46 -33.67 -9.71
CA ARG A 467 -23.38 -33.98 -8.27
C ARG A 467 -22.24 -33.24 -7.58
N HIS A 468 -21.10 -33.06 -8.26
CA HIS A 468 -19.96 -32.32 -7.75
C HIS A 468 -20.23 -30.82 -7.67
N ARG A 469 -20.89 -30.27 -8.70
CA ARG A 469 -21.44 -28.91 -8.67
C ARG A 469 -22.35 -28.73 -7.46
N ASP A 470 -23.40 -29.55 -7.34
CA ASP A 470 -24.41 -29.39 -6.30
C ASP A 470 -23.83 -29.53 -4.88
N ASN A 471 -22.86 -30.42 -4.68
CA ASN A 471 -22.13 -30.54 -3.43
C ASN A 471 -21.33 -29.27 -3.10
N THR A 472 -20.64 -28.69 -4.10
CA THR A 472 -19.91 -27.42 -3.96
C THR A 472 -20.85 -26.29 -3.55
N LEU A 473 -21.97 -26.12 -4.26
CA LEU A 473 -22.97 -25.08 -3.96
C LEU A 473 -23.57 -25.25 -2.55
N LYS A 474 -23.86 -26.50 -2.16
CA LYS A 474 -24.33 -26.83 -0.80
C LYS A 474 -23.33 -26.43 0.27
N LYS A 475 -22.03 -26.64 0.04
CA LYS A 475 -20.96 -26.29 0.98
C LYS A 475 -20.76 -24.78 1.09
N PHE A 476 -20.83 -24.03 -0.01
CA PHE A 476 -20.86 -22.56 0.05
C PHE A 476 -22.08 -22.02 0.80
N ALA A 477 -23.28 -22.55 0.51
CA ALA A 477 -24.49 -22.13 1.21
C ALA A 477 -24.40 -22.41 2.74
N ALA A 478 -23.80 -23.55 3.13
CA ALA A 478 -23.53 -23.86 4.53
C ALA A 478 -22.51 -22.88 5.14
N LEU A 479 -21.39 -22.61 4.46
CA LEU A 479 -20.37 -21.65 4.90
C LEU A 479 -20.98 -20.28 5.24
N TYR A 480 -21.83 -19.75 4.36
CA TYR A 480 -22.46 -18.44 4.57
C TYR A 480 -23.48 -18.44 5.71
N ARG A 481 -24.31 -19.49 5.80
CA ARG A 481 -25.32 -19.62 6.85
C ARG A 481 -24.70 -19.82 8.24
N ASP A 482 -23.62 -20.59 8.32
CA ASP A 482 -22.99 -20.94 9.60
C ASP A 482 -22.10 -19.78 10.13
N ASN A 483 -21.78 -18.78 9.29
CA ASN A 483 -20.91 -17.64 9.62
C ASN A 483 -21.56 -16.28 9.29
N THR A 484 -22.83 -16.08 9.67
CA THR A 484 -23.64 -14.88 9.33
C THR A 484 -23.04 -13.53 9.72
N ASN A 485 -22.16 -13.47 10.71
CA ASN A 485 -21.49 -12.23 11.11
C ASN A 485 -20.33 -11.84 10.18
N GLU A 486 -19.72 -12.80 9.49
CA GLU A 486 -18.51 -12.63 8.67
C GLU A 486 -18.81 -12.38 7.19
N PHE A 487 -20.07 -12.58 6.74
CA PHE A 487 -20.51 -12.42 5.36
C PHE A 487 -21.72 -11.48 5.26
N PRO A 488 -22.03 -10.93 4.07
CA PRO A 488 -23.23 -10.12 3.86
C PRO A 488 -24.52 -10.91 4.12
N LYS A 489 -25.52 -10.29 4.75
CA LYS A 489 -26.77 -10.97 5.16
C LYS A 489 -27.52 -11.61 3.99
N SER A 490 -27.54 -10.94 2.83
CA SER A 490 -28.20 -11.42 1.61
C SER A 490 -27.67 -12.78 1.12
N CYS A 491 -26.44 -13.16 1.49
CA CYS A 491 -25.84 -14.43 1.05
C CYS A 491 -26.48 -15.66 1.71
N THR A 492 -27.25 -15.47 2.77
CA THR A 492 -27.94 -16.56 3.49
C THR A 492 -29.34 -16.85 2.95
N GLU A 493 -29.82 -16.03 2.02
CA GLU A 493 -31.14 -16.14 1.41
C GLU A 493 -31.14 -17.16 0.27
N GLU A 494 -32.31 -17.79 0.02
CA GLU A 494 -32.47 -18.78 -1.04
C GLU A 494 -32.22 -18.19 -2.44
N ASP A 495 -32.49 -16.89 -2.63
CA ASP A 495 -32.21 -16.21 -3.90
C ASP A 495 -30.70 -16.14 -4.20
N TYR A 496 -29.85 -15.97 -3.18
CA TYR A 496 -28.39 -16.02 -3.40
C TYR A 496 -27.91 -17.43 -3.76
N ARG A 497 -28.54 -18.47 -3.19
CA ARG A 497 -28.28 -19.86 -3.59
C ARG A 497 -28.62 -20.10 -5.06
N ARG A 498 -29.73 -19.55 -5.55
CA ARG A 498 -30.08 -19.62 -6.98
C ARG A 498 -29.06 -18.88 -7.85
N LYS A 499 -28.53 -17.75 -7.39
CA LYS A 499 -27.43 -17.03 -8.08
C LYS A 499 -26.17 -17.88 -8.17
N LEU A 500 -25.79 -18.57 -7.09
CA LEU A 500 -24.66 -19.50 -7.07
C LEU A 500 -24.84 -20.62 -8.12
N GLU A 501 -26.04 -21.18 -8.24
CA GLU A 501 -26.33 -22.23 -9.24
C GLU A 501 -26.22 -21.70 -10.68
N LYS A 502 -26.81 -20.54 -10.97
CA LYS A 502 -26.79 -19.92 -12.30
C LYS A 502 -25.39 -19.48 -12.75
N ALA A 503 -24.57 -19.03 -11.81
CA ALA A 503 -23.25 -18.47 -12.10
C ALA A 503 -22.14 -19.53 -12.17
N TYR A 504 -22.31 -20.72 -11.57
CA TYR A 504 -21.27 -21.75 -11.49
C TYR A 504 -20.68 -22.09 -12.89
N PRO A 505 -19.34 -22.10 -13.05
CA PRO A 505 -18.31 -22.14 -12.01
C PRO A 505 -17.83 -20.78 -11.47
N ILE A 506 -18.43 -19.68 -11.89
CA ILE A 506 -18.06 -18.32 -11.48
C ILE A 506 -18.86 -17.93 -10.23
N HIS A 507 -18.20 -17.30 -9.25
CA HIS A 507 -18.86 -16.83 -8.06
C HIS A 507 -19.67 -15.55 -8.34
N PRO A 508 -20.92 -15.41 -7.84
CA PRO A 508 -21.77 -14.24 -8.12
C PRO A 508 -21.13 -12.89 -7.78
N GLU A 509 -20.33 -12.83 -6.70
CA GLU A 509 -19.62 -11.61 -6.31
C GLU A 509 -18.70 -11.07 -7.42
N LEU A 510 -18.06 -11.94 -8.22
CA LEU A 510 -17.22 -11.51 -9.34
C LEU A 510 -18.07 -10.85 -10.43
N PHE A 511 -19.23 -11.43 -10.76
CA PHE A 511 -20.14 -10.80 -11.72
C PHE A 511 -20.70 -9.48 -11.20
N ASP A 512 -21.07 -9.43 -9.93
CA ASP A 512 -21.60 -8.21 -9.33
C ASP A 512 -20.58 -7.07 -9.41
N GLN A 513 -19.31 -7.33 -9.12
CA GLN A 513 -18.25 -6.34 -9.31
C GLN A 513 -18.11 -5.94 -10.78
N LEU A 514 -18.11 -6.88 -11.73
CA LEU A 514 -17.94 -6.53 -13.14
C LEU A 514 -19.14 -5.74 -13.72
N TYR A 515 -20.37 -6.05 -13.33
CA TYR A 515 -21.55 -5.35 -13.85
C TYR A 515 -21.84 -4.03 -13.14
N THR A 516 -21.68 -3.98 -11.82
CA THR A 516 -22.03 -2.80 -11.01
C THR A 516 -20.88 -1.83 -10.85
N THR A 517 -19.65 -2.32 -10.72
CA THR A 517 -18.46 -1.48 -10.52
C THR A 517 -17.78 -1.18 -11.86
N TRP A 518 -17.33 -2.22 -12.57
CA TRP A 518 -16.65 -2.02 -13.86
C TRP A 518 -17.58 -1.51 -14.95
N GLY A 519 -18.85 -1.90 -14.93
CA GLY A 519 -19.89 -1.42 -15.83
C GLY A 519 -20.24 0.07 -15.72
N THR A 520 -19.60 0.81 -14.80
CA THR A 520 -19.66 2.29 -14.73
C THR A 520 -18.63 2.98 -15.62
N LEU A 521 -17.60 2.26 -16.08
CA LEU A 521 -16.59 2.82 -16.97
C LEU A 521 -17.13 2.90 -18.40
N ASP A 522 -17.09 4.08 -19.02
CA ASP A 522 -17.65 4.33 -20.37
C ASP A 522 -17.09 3.37 -21.44
N LYS A 523 -15.81 2.98 -21.32
CA LYS A 523 -15.16 2.06 -22.26
C LYS A 523 -15.51 0.58 -21.99
N PHE A 524 -15.97 0.25 -20.78
CA PHE A 524 -16.27 -1.12 -20.37
C PHE A 524 -17.69 -1.47 -20.83
N GLN A 525 -17.80 -2.03 -22.03
CA GLN A 525 -19.06 -2.43 -22.68
C GLN A 525 -19.76 -3.58 -21.93
N ARG A 526 -20.29 -3.34 -20.72
CA ARG A 526 -20.94 -4.28 -19.76
C ARG A 526 -20.85 -5.75 -20.16
N THR A 527 -21.80 -6.30 -20.92
CA THR A 527 -21.84 -7.73 -21.27
C THR A 527 -20.67 -8.18 -22.15
N ARG A 528 -20.29 -7.40 -23.16
CA ARG A 528 -19.15 -7.72 -24.04
C ARG A 528 -17.80 -7.54 -23.32
N GLY A 529 -17.70 -6.53 -22.47
CA GLY A 529 -16.54 -6.30 -21.60
C GLY A 529 -16.34 -7.45 -20.62
N VAL A 530 -17.42 -7.90 -19.97
CA VAL A 530 -17.42 -9.08 -19.09
C VAL A 530 -16.97 -10.34 -19.85
N LEU A 531 -17.56 -10.63 -21.00
CA LEU A 531 -17.18 -11.81 -21.81
C LEU A 531 -15.70 -11.77 -22.22
N ARG A 532 -15.23 -10.62 -22.71
CA ARG A 532 -13.84 -10.42 -23.14
C ARG A 532 -12.86 -10.60 -21.98
N PHE A 533 -13.16 -9.97 -20.85
CA PHE A 533 -12.33 -10.05 -19.65
C PHE A 533 -12.32 -11.47 -19.07
N MET A 534 -13.50 -12.07 -18.88
CA MET A 534 -13.60 -13.42 -18.31
C MET A 534 -12.98 -14.49 -19.21
N ALA A 535 -13.02 -14.35 -20.54
CA ALA A 535 -12.30 -15.26 -21.43
C ALA A 535 -10.79 -15.24 -21.15
N GLN A 536 -10.17 -14.06 -20.94
CA GLN A 536 -8.75 -13.98 -20.59
C GLN A 536 -8.48 -14.62 -19.22
N VAL A 537 -9.33 -14.33 -18.22
CA VAL A 537 -9.19 -14.87 -16.86
C VAL A 537 -9.30 -16.38 -16.86
N ILE A 538 -10.34 -16.94 -17.50
CA ILE A 538 -10.57 -18.39 -17.55
C ILE A 538 -9.44 -19.09 -18.29
N HIS A 539 -8.95 -18.54 -19.40
CA HIS A 539 -7.80 -19.09 -20.11
C HIS A 539 -6.58 -19.19 -19.20
N GLU A 540 -6.22 -18.10 -18.52
CA GLU A 540 -5.06 -18.08 -17.61
C GLU A 540 -5.23 -19.06 -16.45
N LEU A 541 -6.42 -19.10 -15.82
CA LEU A 541 -6.69 -20.06 -14.74
C LEU A 541 -6.69 -21.51 -15.22
N TRP A 542 -7.19 -21.76 -16.44
CA TRP A 542 -7.22 -23.09 -17.05
C TRP A 542 -5.81 -23.61 -17.31
N MET A 543 -4.95 -22.76 -17.87
CA MET A 543 -3.56 -23.07 -18.19
C MET A 543 -2.67 -23.17 -16.95
N ALA A 544 -2.91 -22.34 -15.94
CA ALA A 544 -2.18 -22.36 -14.67
C ALA A 544 -2.56 -23.54 -13.77
N GLY A 545 -3.64 -24.26 -14.09
CA GLY A 545 -4.10 -25.39 -13.29
C GLY A 545 -4.78 -24.96 -11.99
N ASP A 546 -5.62 -23.92 -12.03
CA ASP A 546 -6.25 -23.33 -10.83
C ASP A 546 -6.93 -24.40 -9.95
N PRO A 547 -6.58 -24.47 -8.64
CA PRO A 547 -7.11 -25.47 -7.71
C PRO A 547 -8.42 -25.04 -7.04
N SER A 548 -8.95 -23.85 -7.33
CA SER A 548 -10.16 -23.33 -6.69
C SER A 548 -11.42 -24.15 -7.04
N VAL A 549 -12.38 -24.24 -6.12
CA VAL A 549 -13.68 -24.91 -6.38
C VAL A 549 -14.65 -24.04 -7.17
N MET A 550 -14.43 -22.72 -7.15
CA MET A 550 -15.14 -21.71 -7.96
C MET A 550 -14.18 -20.57 -8.31
N ILE A 551 -14.46 -19.87 -9.42
CA ILE A 551 -13.72 -18.67 -9.83
C ILE A 551 -14.25 -17.47 -9.04
N MET A 552 -13.46 -16.97 -8.09
CA MET A 552 -13.81 -15.84 -7.22
C MET A 552 -13.05 -14.56 -7.61
N PRO A 553 -13.43 -13.37 -7.12
CA PRO A 553 -12.61 -12.15 -7.29
C PRO A 553 -11.15 -12.35 -6.89
N GLY A 554 -10.89 -13.06 -5.78
CA GLY A 554 -9.54 -13.37 -5.33
C GLY A 554 -8.78 -14.35 -6.24
N SER A 555 -9.48 -15.10 -7.09
CA SER A 555 -8.87 -16.04 -8.04
C SER A 555 -8.29 -15.33 -9.26
N VAL A 556 -8.81 -14.16 -9.63
CA VAL A 556 -8.41 -13.43 -10.84
C VAL A 556 -6.90 -13.16 -10.84
N ALA A 557 -6.18 -13.73 -11.82
CA ALA A 557 -4.73 -13.59 -11.97
C ALA A 557 -4.36 -12.21 -12.57
N ILE A 558 -4.57 -11.14 -11.80
CA ILE A 558 -4.38 -9.74 -12.22
C ILE A 558 -2.99 -9.49 -12.81
N GLY A 559 -1.95 -10.10 -12.24
CA GLY A 559 -0.56 -9.94 -12.68
C GLY A 559 -0.20 -10.75 -13.93
N ALA A 560 -1.10 -11.58 -14.46
CA ALA A 560 -0.86 -12.32 -15.70
C ALA A 560 -0.96 -11.36 -16.90
N SER A 561 -0.01 -11.43 -17.84
CA SER A 561 0.12 -10.42 -18.90
C SER A 561 -1.15 -10.22 -19.74
N ARG A 562 -1.93 -11.28 -19.99
CA ARG A 562 -3.20 -11.18 -20.73
C ARG A 562 -4.28 -10.44 -19.93
N VAL A 563 -4.41 -10.77 -18.65
CA VAL A 563 -5.40 -10.18 -17.74
C VAL A 563 -5.03 -8.72 -17.44
N GLU A 564 -3.76 -8.45 -17.14
CA GLU A 564 -3.24 -7.10 -16.90
C GLU A 564 -3.48 -6.18 -18.10
N SER A 565 -3.11 -6.63 -19.31
CA SER A 565 -3.30 -5.85 -20.53
C SER A 565 -4.77 -5.52 -20.79
N GLU A 566 -5.67 -6.46 -20.49
CA GLU A 566 -7.11 -6.28 -20.62
C GLU A 566 -7.66 -5.29 -19.57
N LEU A 567 -7.18 -5.34 -18.32
CA LEU A 567 -7.56 -4.39 -17.27
C LEU A 567 -7.07 -2.97 -17.59
N LEU A 568 -5.82 -2.83 -18.03
CA LEU A 568 -5.20 -1.55 -18.39
C LEU A 568 -5.76 -0.94 -19.69
N HIS A 569 -6.54 -1.69 -20.47
CA HIS A 569 -7.34 -1.12 -21.55
C HIS A 569 -8.43 -0.17 -21.01
N TYR A 570 -8.94 -0.46 -19.82
CA TYR A 570 -10.01 0.29 -19.16
C TYR A 570 -9.50 1.25 -18.08
N LEU A 571 -8.43 0.88 -17.38
CA LEU A 571 -7.84 1.66 -16.29
C LEU A 571 -6.67 2.54 -16.78
N PRO A 572 -6.36 3.65 -16.08
CA PRO A 572 -5.17 4.45 -16.34
C PRO A 572 -3.86 3.64 -16.24
N VAL A 573 -2.87 4.00 -17.07
CA VAL A 573 -1.54 3.32 -17.12
C VAL A 573 -0.81 3.29 -15.78
N GLN A 574 -1.09 4.25 -14.89
CA GLN A 574 -0.50 4.32 -13.54
C GLN A 574 -0.75 3.05 -12.71
N TRP A 575 -1.84 2.33 -12.98
CA TRP A 575 -2.17 1.08 -12.30
C TRP A 575 -1.19 -0.05 -12.58
N GLN A 576 -0.40 0.01 -13.67
CA GLN A 576 0.58 -1.03 -13.99
C GLN A 576 1.60 -1.23 -12.87
N ASN A 577 2.19 -0.15 -12.37
CA ASN A 577 3.17 -0.21 -11.28
C ASN A 577 2.54 -0.63 -9.95
N ILE A 578 1.26 -0.28 -9.74
CA ILE A 578 0.50 -0.64 -8.53
C ILE A 578 0.19 -2.14 -8.54
N ILE A 579 -0.20 -2.68 -9.70
CA ILE A 579 -0.44 -4.11 -9.89
C ILE A 579 0.83 -4.89 -9.57
N ALA A 580 1.96 -4.49 -10.16
CA ALA A 580 3.24 -5.15 -9.94
C ALA A 580 3.75 -5.03 -8.50
N GLY A 581 3.58 -3.88 -7.85
CA GLY A 581 4.14 -3.63 -6.52
C GLY A 581 3.25 -4.07 -5.35
N ASP A 582 1.94 -3.87 -5.45
CA ASP A 582 1.03 -3.84 -4.30
C ASP A 582 -0.17 -4.78 -4.41
N ILE A 583 -0.35 -5.46 -5.56
CA ILE A 583 -1.53 -6.32 -5.80
C ILE A 583 -1.12 -7.75 -6.17
N ASP A 584 -0.43 -7.96 -7.30
CA ASP A 584 -0.27 -9.30 -7.85
C ASP A 584 1.03 -9.54 -8.66
N GLY A 585 2.07 -8.74 -8.42
CA GLY A 585 3.40 -9.00 -8.98
C GLY A 585 4.17 -10.12 -8.27
N THR A 586 5.26 -10.54 -8.91
CA THR A 586 6.13 -11.65 -8.47
C THR A 586 6.87 -11.38 -7.15
N ASP A 587 7.16 -10.13 -6.83
CA ASP A 587 7.71 -9.67 -5.53
C ASP A 587 6.82 -8.58 -4.89
N SER A 588 5.52 -8.67 -5.14
CA SER A 588 4.56 -7.69 -4.62
C SER A 588 4.44 -7.76 -3.09
N VAL A 589 3.97 -6.68 -2.47
CA VAL A 589 3.71 -6.62 -1.01
C VAL A 589 2.86 -7.81 -0.53
N PRO A 590 1.72 -8.16 -1.17
CA PRO A 590 0.93 -9.33 -0.77
C PRO A 590 1.72 -10.64 -0.81
N TYR A 591 2.54 -10.84 -1.84
CA TYR A 591 3.38 -12.03 -1.96
C TYR A 591 4.38 -12.15 -0.82
N ARG A 592 5.08 -11.06 -0.49
CA ARG A 592 6.06 -11.06 0.61
C ARG A 592 5.41 -11.29 1.97
N ILE A 593 4.21 -10.73 2.19
CA ILE A 593 3.45 -10.97 3.43
C ILE A 593 3.08 -12.46 3.54
N ASP A 594 2.59 -13.05 2.46
CA ASP A 594 2.27 -14.48 2.42
C ASP A 594 3.53 -15.33 2.71
N GLN A 595 4.66 -15.06 2.06
CA GLN A 595 5.92 -15.78 2.31
C GLN A 595 6.44 -15.63 3.75
N SER A 596 6.19 -14.50 4.41
CA SER A 596 6.63 -14.26 5.79
C SER A 596 5.88 -15.09 6.83
N ALA A 597 4.71 -15.64 6.48
CA ALA A 597 3.81 -16.34 7.41
C ALA A 597 3.23 -17.62 6.78
N PRO A 598 3.64 -18.83 7.22
CA PRO A 598 3.17 -20.09 6.63
C PRO A 598 1.65 -20.26 6.61
N THR A 599 0.94 -19.74 7.62
CA THR A 599 -0.52 -19.79 7.70
C THR A 599 -1.22 -18.96 6.63
N LEU A 600 -0.61 -17.87 6.16
CA LEU A 600 -1.13 -17.03 5.08
C LEU A 600 -0.74 -17.63 3.73
N ASN A 601 0.52 -18.07 3.59
CA ASN A 601 1.05 -18.68 2.36
C ASN A 601 0.23 -19.88 1.90
N ARG A 602 -0.24 -20.70 2.84
CA ARG A 602 -1.07 -21.90 2.58
C ARG A 602 -2.26 -21.62 1.66
N TYR A 603 -2.86 -20.43 1.74
CA TYR A 603 -4.02 -20.05 0.94
C TYR A 603 -3.73 -18.88 -0.02
N SER A 604 -2.46 -18.45 -0.13
CA SER A 604 -2.09 -17.16 -0.74
C SER A 604 -3.03 -16.04 -0.29
N ALA A 605 -3.30 -16.01 1.02
CA ALA A 605 -4.42 -15.27 1.59
C ALA A 605 -4.32 -13.78 1.29
N THR A 606 -3.12 -13.21 1.41
CA THR A 606 -2.90 -11.78 1.20
C THR A 606 -3.03 -11.41 -0.27
N ARG A 607 -2.50 -12.25 -1.17
CA ARG A 607 -2.64 -12.04 -2.63
C ARG A 607 -4.11 -12.09 -3.07
N ARG A 608 -4.89 -13.04 -2.56
CA ARG A 608 -6.34 -13.13 -2.84
C ARG A 608 -7.11 -11.92 -2.31
N VAL A 609 -6.80 -11.46 -1.10
CA VAL A 609 -7.39 -10.24 -0.53
C VAL A 609 -7.06 -9.02 -1.40
N ALA A 610 -5.80 -8.86 -1.80
CA ALA A 610 -5.37 -7.76 -2.66
C ALA A 610 -6.13 -7.74 -3.99
N ARG A 611 -6.27 -8.91 -4.65
CA ARG A 611 -7.02 -9.08 -5.89
C ARG A 611 -8.49 -8.71 -5.73
N THR A 612 -9.15 -9.21 -4.68
CA THR A 612 -10.56 -8.90 -4.40
C THR A 612 -10.78 -7.41 -4.16
N VAL A 613 -9.93 -6.76 -3.34
CA VAL A 613 -10.05 -5.32 -3.09
C VAL A 613 -9.84 -4.55 -4.38
N PHE A 614 -8.81 -4.87 -5.18
CA PHE A 614 -8.59 -4.23 -6.47
C PHE A 614 -9.80 -4.36 -7.41
N MET A 615 -10.30 -5.58 -7.59
CA MET A 615 -11.45 -5.84 -8.48
C MET A 615 -12.71 -5.07 -8.04
N GLY A 616 -12.89 -4.89 -6.73
CA GLY A 616 -14.03 -4.15 -6.19
C GLY A 616 -13.88 -2.63 -6.14
N THR A 617 -12.67 -2.08 -6.23
CA THR A 617 -12.44 -0.64 -5.95
C THR A 617 -11.71 0.15 -7.03
N ALA A 618 -10.87 -0.48 -7.88
CA ALA A 618 -10.07 0.26 -8.86
C ALA A 618 -10.90 1.12 -9.84
N PRO A 619 -12.06 0.65 -10.37
CA PRO A 619 -12.92 1.49 -11.23
C PRO A 619 -13.61 2.66 -10.51
N LEU A 620 -13.66 2.63 -9.17
CA LEU A 620 -14.31 3.66 -8.34
C LEU A 620 -13.35 4.77 -7.92
N GLU A 621 -12.15 4.79 -8.50
CA GLU A 621 -11.15 5.82 -8.20
C GLU A 621 -11.71 7.23 -8.38
N GLY A 622 -11.53 8.07 -7.36
CA GLY A 622 -12.05 9.45 -7.34
C GLY A 622 -13.52 9.58 -6.89
N GLN A 623 -14.27 8.49 -6.75
CA GLN A 623 -15.64 8.51 -6.24
C GLN A 623 -15.70 8.54 -4.71
N GLN A 624 -16.80 9.04 -4.15
CA GLN A 624 -17.06 8.97 -2.71
C GLN A 624 -17.42 7.53 -2.31
N ASN A 625 -16.90 7.05 -1.17
CA ASN A 625 -17.15 5.70 -0.62
C ASN A 625 -16.68 4.51 -1.48
N ALA A 626 -15.53 4.64 -2.17
CA ALA A 626 -14.97 3.64 -3.08
C ALA A 626 -14.45 2.33 -2.44
N GLY A 627 -14.72 2.07 -1.14
CA GLY A 627 -14.13 0.93 -0.42
C GLY A 627 -15.08 -0.22 -0.11
N LEU A 628 -14.50 -1.42 -0.06
CA LEU A 628 -15.16 -2.66 0.36
C LEU A 628 -15.04 -2.87 1.87
N ASP A 629 -16.10 -3.39 2.49
CA ASP A 629 -16.06 -3.83 3.89
C ASP A 629 -15.49 -5.24 4.03
N ASP A 630 -15.10 -5.61 5.25
CA ASP A 630 -14.52 -6.91 5.59
C ASP A 630 -15.39 -8.08 5.12
N LYS A 631 -16.72 -7.93 5.20
CA LYS A 631 -17.67 -8.98 4.85
C LYS A 631 -17.69 -9.25 3.35
N ARG A 632 -17.68 -8.22 2.52
CA ARG A 632 -17.57 -8.34 1.06
C ARG A 632 -16.21 -8.87 0.65
N ILE A 633 -15.13 -8.45 1.32
CA ILE A 633 -13.79 -8.98 1.06
C ILE A 633 -13.77 -10.49 1.33
N ASN A 634 -14.29 -10.94 2.48
CA ASN A 634 -14.45 -12.35 2.82
C ASN A 634 -15.27 -13.10 1.75
N LEU A 635 -16.39 -12.54 1.29
CA LEU A 635 -17.22 -13.11 0.23
C LEU A 635 -16.47 -13.29 -1.10
N GLY A 636 -15.50 -12.42 -1.39
CA GLY A 636 -14.69 -12.50 -2.60
C GLY A 636 -13.45 -13.41 -2.50
N VAL A 637 -13.11 -13.90 -1.31
CA VAL A 637 -11.89 -14.71 -1.09
C VAL A 637 -12.13 -16.07 -0.43
N VAL A 638 -13.06 -16.23 0.51
CA VAL A 638 -13.12 -17.45 1.34
C VAL A 638 -13.84 -18.59 0.61
N GLN A 639 -13.23 -19.77 0.56
CA GLN A 639 -13.84 -21.01 0.04
C GLN A 639 -14.13 -22.02 1.18
N PRO A 640 -15.06 -22.99 0.99
CA PRO A 640 -15.33 -24.02 1.97
C PRO A 640 -14.08 -24.83 2.36
N GLY A 641 -13.85 -25.00 3.66
CA GLY A 641 -12.67 -25.64 4.23
C GLY A 641 -11.58 -24.67 4.71
N GLU A 642 -11.63 -23.40 4.26
CA GLU A 642 -10.64 -22.38 4.64
C GLU A 642 -11.03 -21.63 5.92
N ARG A 643 -10.04 -21.10 6.66
CA ARG A 643 -10.28 -20.37 7.91
C ARG A 643 -10.44 -18.87 7.64
N ILE A 644 -11.62 -18.31 7.94
CA ILE A 644 -11.95 -16.89 7.73
C ILE A 644 -10.93 -15.96 8.40
N ALA A 645 -10.57 -16.23 9.66
CA ALA A 645 -9.62 -15.40 10.43
C ALA A 645 -8.24 -15.24 9.76
N THR A 646 -7.84 -16.18 8.90
CA THR A 646 -6.59 -16.07 8.12
C THR A 646 -6.65 -14.91 7.12
N PHE A 647 -7.80 -14.70 6.48
CA PHE A 647 -8.00 -13.59 5.54
C PHE A 647 -8.16 -12.24 6.26
N SER A 648 -8.76 -12.22 7.45
CA SER A 648 -8.81 -11.02 8.29
C SER A 648 -7.41 -10.57 8.74
N ASP A 649 -6.52 -11.50 9.13
CA ASP A 649 -5.12 -11.17 9.43
C ASP A 649 -4.37 -10.68 8.18
N ALA A 650 -4.60 -11.32 7.04
CA ALA A 650 -4.03 -10.91 5.75
C ALA A 650 -4.42 -9.48 5.38
N LEU A 651 -5.72 -9.14 5.47
CA LEU A 651 -6.25 -7.80 5.21
C LEU A 651 -5.63 -6.74 6.13
N ARG A 652 -5.51 -7.04 7.43
CA ARG A 652 -4.89 -6.15 8.40
C ARG A 652 -3.41 -5.89 8.07
N ARG A 653 -2.64 -6.94 7.77
CA ARG A 653 -1.22 -6.81 7.40
C ARG A 653 -1.04 -6.03 6.11
N LEU A 654 -1.88 -6.32 5.11
CA LEU A 654 -1.84 -5.64 3.82
C LEU A 654 -2.17 -4.16 3.97
N SER A 655 -3.22 -3.81 4.72
CA SER A 655 -3.62 -2.41 4.97
C SER A 655 -2.53 -1.60 5.68
N ASN A 656 -1.65 -2.25 6.43
CA ASN A 656 -0.53 -1.61 7.13
C ASN A 656 0.73 -1.49 6.27
N GLN A 657 0.94 -2.37 5.28
CA GLN A 657 2.19 -2.47 4.53
C GLN A 657 2.11 -1.99 3.07
N ALA A 658 0.94 -2.12 2.43
CA ALA A 658 0.75 -1.68 1.05
C ALA A 658 0.80 -0.15 0.94
N ARG A 659 1.48 0.33 -0.10
CA ARG A 659 1.66 1.76 -0.38
C ARG A 659 0.40 2.42 -0.90
N PHE A 660 -0.40 1.71 -1.69
CA PHE A 660 -1.56 2.24 -2.41
C PHE A 660 -2.89 1.75 -1.85
N MET A 661 -2.87 0.94 -0.79
CA MET A 661 -4.06 0.50 -0.07
C MET A 661 -4.40 1.49 1.04
N HIS A 662 -5.67 1.86 1.12
CA HIS A 662 -6.22 2.75 2.13
C HIS A 662 -7.25 1.99 2.97
N ALA A 663 -7.40 2.41 4.23
CA ALA A 663 -8.37 1.86 5.16
C ALA A 663 -8.99 3.00 5.98
N ASP A 664 -10.32 3.09 6.01
CA ASP A 664 -11.08 4.07 6.80
C ASP A 664 -12.43 3.48 7.21
N ASN A 665 -12.80 3.62 8.50
CA ASN A 665 -14.07 3.13 9.07
C ASN A 665 -14.46 1.69 8.66
N GLY A 666 -13.49 0.77 8.63
CA GLY A 666 -13.74 -0.64 8.24
C GLY A 666 -13.99 -0.83 6.74
N ARG A 667 -13.61 0.14 5.91
CA ARG A 667 -13.59 0.03 4.45
C ARG A 667 -12.19 0.10 3.91
N HIS A 668 -11.92 -0.71 2.89
CA HIS A 668 -10.62 -0.84 2.25
C HIS A 668 -10.71 -0.60 0.76
N TRP A 669 -9.76 0.15 0.19
CA TRP A 669 -9.69 0.41 -1.24
C TRP A 669 -8.26 0.65 -1.73
N TYR A 670 -8.04 0.42 -3.01
CA TYR A 670 -6.84 0.90 -3.70
C TYR A 670 -7.08 2.25 -4.36
N SER A 671 -6.06 3.11 -4.36
CA SER A 671 -6.02 4.35 -5.11
C SER A 671 -4.62 4.58 -5.67
N THR A 672 -4.49 5.32 -6.77
CA THR A 672 -3.19 5.73 -7.31
C THR A 672 -2.39 6.65 -6.38
N ALA A 673 -3.04 7.30 -5.41
CA ALA A 673 -2.36 8.07 -4.37
C ALA A 673 -1.83 7.16 -3.25
N ALA A 674 -0.62 7.43 -2.77
CA ALA A 674 -0.03 6.70 -1.65
C ALA A 674 -0.81 6.94 -0.34
N SER A 675 -0.88 5.91 0.50
CA SER A 675 -1.54 5.97 1.81
C SER A 675 -0.75 6.83 2.81
N LEU A 676 -1.48 7.44 3.76
CA LEU A 676 -0.84 8.25 4.81
C LEU A 676 0.07 7.43 5.71
N ASN A 677 -0.32 6.19 6.02
CA ASN A 677 0.50 5.27 6.80
C ASN A 677 1.84 5.01 6.10
N ARG A 678 1.83 4.79 4.78
CA ARG A 678 3.06 4.59 4.02
C ARG A 678 3.88 5.86 3.94
N THR A 679 3.25 7.01 3.73
CA THR A 679 3.90 8.33 3.73
C THR A 679 4.60 8.59 5.07
N ALA A 680 3.96 8.23 6.19
CA ALA A 680 4.56 8.32 7.52
C ALA A 680 5.75 7.37 7.66
N ALA A 681 5.64 6.12 7.21
CA ALA A 681 6.75 5.16 7.24
C ALA A 681 7.94 5.60 6.37
N ASP A 682 7.69 6.14 5.16
CA ASP A 682 8.73 6.71 4.30
C ASP A 682 9.46 7.85 4.99
N ARG A 683 8.71 8.83 5.53
CA ARG A 683 9.28 9.95 6.28
C ARG A 683 10.09 9.45 7.48
N ALA A 684 9.56 8.51 8.26
CA ALA A 684 10.25 7.93 9.41
C ALA A 684 11.59 7.29 9.03
N SER A 685 11.65 6.60 7.88
CA SER A 685 12.89 5.98 7.37
C SER A 685 13.91 6.97 6.81
N GLN A 686 13.46 8.16 6.40
CA GLN A 686 14.31 9.21 5.84
C GLN A 686 14.85 10.18 6.90
N LEU A 687 14.41 10.07 8.16
CA LEU A 687 14.90 10.92 9.25
C LEU A 687 16.35 10.56 9.59
N GLU A 688 17.22 11.57 9.56
CA GLU A 688 18.61 11.46 10.00
C GLU A 688 18.67 11.07 11.48
N GLU A 689 19.51 10.09 11.80
CA GLU A 689 19.65 9.55 13.15
C GLU A 689 20.02 10.63 14.17
N ALA A 690 20.95 11.52 13.84
CA ALA A 690 21.36 12.62 14.71
C ALA A 690 20.19 13.54 15.14
N LEU A 691 19.26 13.80 14.22
CA LEU A 691 18.06 14.60 14.52
C LEU A 691 17.12 13.86 15.48
N VAL A 692 16.94 12.55 15.27
CA VAL A 692 16.08 11.71 16.13
C VAL A 692 16.64 11.65 17.55
N LEU A 693 17.96 11.43 17.68
CA LEU A 693 18.64 11.39 18.97
C LEU A 693 18.50 12.73 19.73
N ASN A 694 18.69 13.86 19.05
CA ASN A 694 18.49 15.18 19.65
C ASN A 694 17.05 15.39 20.18
N GLU A 695 16.04 14.94 19.42
CA GLU A 695 14.64 14.99 19.87
C GLU A 695 14.35 14.06 21.06
N ILE A 696 15.07 12.93 21.17
CA ILE A 696 15.00 12.06 22.36
C ILE A 696 15.58 12.78 23.58
N ASP A 697 16.73 13.45 23.48
CA ASP A 697 17.31 14.20 24.59
C ASP A 697 16.41 15.38 25.03
N LYS A 698 15.78 16.08 24.08
CA LYS A 698 14.74 17.08 24.42
C LYS A 698 13.57 16.45 25.16
N ALA A 699 13.07 15.30 24.68
CA ALA A 699 11.96 14.59 25.32
C ALA A 699 12.35 14.08 26.74
N LEU A 700 13.58 13.62 26.92
CA LEU A 700 14.15 13.25 28.21
C LEU A 700 14.19 14.46 29.15
N GLY A 701 14.69 15.61 28.67
CA GLY A 701 14.71 16.86 29.42
C GLY A 701 13.32 17.25 29.94
N VAL A 702 12.31 17.22 29.08
CA VAL A 702 10.91 17.47 29.46
C VAL A 702 10.41 16.46 30.49
N TYR A 703 10.69 15.17 30.28
CA TYR A 703 10.27 14.10 31.19
C TYR A 703 10.88 14.25 32.58
N ILE A 704 12.20 14.42 32.69
CA ILE A 704 12.90 14.52 33.97
C ILE A 704 12.53 15.81 34.70
N ASN A 705 12.44 16.94 33.99
CA ASN A 705 12.07 18.22 34.60
C ASN A 705 10.59 18.27 35.02
N GLY A 706 9.73 17.47 34.37
CA GLY A 706 8.32 17.31 34.74
C GLY A 706 8.08 16.41 35.97
N LEU A 707 9.10 15.73 36.50
CA LEU A 707 8.96 14.94 37.73
C LEU A 707 8.85 15.87 38.94
N GLY A 708 7.68 15.83 39.61
CA GLY A 708 7.43 16.63 40.80
C GLY A 708 8.24 16.18 42.04
N ASP A 709 8.55 14.89 42.14
CA ASP A 709 9.37 14.33 43.22
C ASP A 709 10.77 13.96 42.71
N ARG A 710 11.79 14.63 43.26
CA ARG A 710 13.21 14.43 42.93
C ARG A 710 13.91 13.46 43.88
N GLY A 711 13.18 12.86 44.83
CA GLY A 711 13.74 11.98 45.85
C GLY A 711 14.74 12.70 46.75
N HIS A 712 15.88 12.05 47.00
CA HIS A 712 16.95 12.59 47.85
C HIS A 712 18.08 13.28 47.09
N PHE A 713 17.83 13.77 45.87
CA PHE A 713 18.80 14.53 45.09
C PHE A 713 18.60 16.04 45.27
N GLU A 714 19.67 16.75 45.59
CA GLU A 714 19.65 18.21 45.72
C GLU A 714 19.55 18.87 44.34
N THR A 715 20.27 18.30 43.37
CA THR A 715 20.30 18.79 42.00
C THR A 715 20.22 17.64 41.01
N VAL A 716 19.64 17.91 39.84
CA VAL A 716 19.56 16.96 38.74
C VAL A 716 20.15 17.62 37.51
N GLN A 717 21.13 16.97 36.89
CA GLN A 717 21.69 17.36 35.60
C GLN A 717 21.14 16.38 34.55
N VAL A 718 20.58 16.88 33.46
CA VAL A 718 19.98 16.05 32.41
C VAL A 718 20.74 16.25 31.11
N ALA A 719 21.09 15.13 30.47
CA ALA A 719 21.80 15.04 29.20
C ALA A 719 22.98 16.03 29.08
N PRO A 720 23.97 16.00 30.00
CA PRO A 720 25.19 16.78 29.80
C PRO A 720 25.95 16.27 28.58
N ASP A 721 26.43 17.18 27.73
CA ASP A 721 27.25 16.84 26.55
C ASP A 721 28.67 16.43 26.96
N SER A 722 29.16 16.97 28.08
CA SER A 722 30.51 16.74 28.58
C SER A 722 30.60 16.85 30.11
N SER A 723 31.76 16.50 30.65
CA SER A 723 32.06 16.70 32.08
C SER A 723 32.13 18.17 32.50
N ALA A 724 32.26 19.11 31.56
CA ALA A 724 32.23 20.55 31.87
C ALA A 724 30.83 21.04 32.28
N ASP A 725 29.78 20.39 31.77
CA ASP A 725 28.37 20.77 31.97
C ASP A 725 27.84 20.34 33.35
N VAL A 726 28.62 19.57 34.10
CA VAL A 726 28.29 19.12 35.46
C VAL A 726 29.06 19.99 36.47
N PRO A 727 28.39 20.88 37.23
CA PRO A 727 29.05 21.72 38.24
C PRO A 727 29.79 20.89 39.30
N ASP A 728 30.91 21.42 39.80
CA ASP A 728 31.71 20.80 40.87
C ASP A 728 31.59 21.63 42.15
N GLU A 729 30.57 21.33 42.95
CA GLU A 729 30.19 22.11 44.14
C GLU A 729 29.79 21.19 45.31
N PRO A 730 30.08 21.56 46.57
CA PRO A 730 29.76 20.75 47.76
C PRO A 730 28.32 20.98 48.25
N GLY A 731 27.35 21.05 47.33
CA GLY A 731 25.95 21.40 47.64
C GLY A 731 25.10 20.25 48.17
N GLY A 732 25.54 19.00 47.98
CA GLY A 732 24.76 17.79 48.23
C GLY A 732 24.75 16.88 47.00
N VAL A 733 23.96 15.81 47.05
CA VAL A 733 24.03 14.76 46.01
C VAL A 733 23.33 15.18 44.73
N ARG A 734 24.04 15.00 43.61
CA ARG A 734 23.60 15.31 42.26
C ARG A 734 23.34 14.02 41.48
N ALA A 735 22.14 13.91 40.94
CA ALA A 735 21.82 12.89 39.94
C ALA A 735 22.14 13.41 38.54
N VAL A 736 22.98 12.70 37.80
CA VAL A 736 23.34 13.00 36.42
C VAL A 736 22.66 12.00 35.50
N VAL A 737 21.60 12.42 34.82
CA VAL A 737 20.90 11.61 33.82
C VAL A 737 21.62 11.75 32.49
N LEU A 738 22.31 10.70 32.05
CA LEU A 738 23.07 10.68 30.81
C LEU A 738 22.13 10.71 29.60
N GLY A 739 22.56 11.43 28.56
CA GLY A 739 21.82 11.55 27.30
C GLY A 739 21.83 10.27 26.46
N VAL A 740 21.07 10.31 25.38
CA VAL A 740 20.82 9.18 24.46
C VAL A 740 22.12 8.60 23.87
N ALA A 741 23.16 9.43 23.68
CA ALA A 741 24.46 8.99 23.14
C ALA A 741 25.21 8.03 24.08
N HIS A 742 24.83 7.97 25.35
CA HIS A 742 25.56 7.26 26.39
C HIS A 742 24.69 6.19 27.04
N SER A 743 24.46 5.10 26.31
CA SER A 743 23.67 3.95 26.77
C SER A 743 24.48 2.94 27.60
N HIS A 744 23.78 2.13 28.39
CA HIS A 744 24.33 1.02 29.16
C HIS A 744 23.78 -0.32 28.67
N ALA A 745 24.65 -1.31 28.57
CA ALA A 745 24.32 -2.65 28.05
C ALA A 745 24.37 -3.75 29.13
N GLY A 746 24.32 -3.36 30.42
CA GLY A 746 24.38 -4.29 31.55
C GLY A 746 25.75 -4.95 31.76
N ARG A 747 26.82 -4.38 31.19
CA ARG A 747 28.20 -4.82 31.31
C ARG A 747 29.13 -3.63 31.51
N ASP A 748 30.29 -3.86 32.09
CA ASP A 748 31.32 -2.84 32.25
C ASP A 748 31.86 -2.34 30.90
N GLY A 749 32.31 -1.09 30.88
CA GLY A 749 32.88 -0.45 29.69
C GLY A 749 31.86 0.02 28.64
N SER A 750 30.59 0.20 29.00
CA SER A 750 29.61 0.86 28.12
C SER A 750 29.87 2.35 27.98
N ASP A 751 29.28 3.00 26.96
CA ASP A 751 29.41 4.44 26.74
C ASP A 751 28.93 5.26 27.94
N ALA A 752 27.84 4.82 28.59
CA ALA A 752 27.40 5.36 29.88
C ALA A 752 28.48 5.29 30.97
N ALA A 753 29.15 4.15 31.12
CA ALA A 753 30.17 3.95 32.15
C ALA A 753 31.44 4.78 31.86
N VAL A 754 31.80 4.93 30.58
CA VAL A 754 32.93 5.77 30.16
C VAL A 754 32.66 7.24 30.50
N LEU A 755 31.50 7.77 30.10
CA LEU A 755 31.16 9.16 30.42
C LEU A 755 30.98 9.37 31.93
N ALA A 756 30.34 8.44 32.64
CA ALA A 756 30.20 8.54 34.09
C ALA A 756 31.58 8.61 34.79
N LYS A 757 32.56 7.82 34.33
CA LYS A 757 33.94 7.87 34.81
C LYS A 757 34.63 9.19 34.47
N ASP A 758 34.43 9.72 33.26
CA ASP A 758 34.98 11.03 32.87
C ASP A 758 34.41 12.15 33.73
N ILE A 759 33.08 12.23 33.86
CA ILE A 759 32.40 13.20 34.73
C ILE A 759 32.87 13.05 36.18
N PHE A 760 33.05 11.83 36.66
CA PHE A 760 33.53 11.60 38.02
C PHE A 760 34.96 12.09 38.25
N MET A 761 35.84 11.95 37.25
CA MET A 761 37.26 12.31 37.37
C MET A 761 37.55 13.77 37.01
N GLN A 762 36.78 14.36 36.10
CA GLN A 762 37.04 15.64 35.47
C GLN A 762 35.84 16.60 35.54
N ARG A 763 36.15 17.89 35.43
CA ARG A 763 35.22 18.97 35.10
C ARG A 763 35.82 19.70 33.89
N GLY A 764 35.53 19.22 32.69
CA GLY A 764 36.22 19.68 31.48
C GLY A 764 37.69 19.27 31.55
N SER A 765 38.60 20.24 31.62
CA SER A 765 40.05 19.99 31.69
C SER A 765 40.63 19.94 33.11
N THR A 766 39.83 20.20 34.15
CA THR A 766 40.31 20.22 35.54
C THR A 766 39.87 18.97 36.32
N PRO A 767 40.73 18.39 37.18
CA PRO A 767 40.33 17.28 38.03
C PRO A 767 39.17 17.67 38.95
N ARG A 768 38.14 16.83 38.99
CA ARG A 768 36.96 17.04 39.85
C ARG A 768 37.32 16.84 41.32
N VAL A 769 36.82 17.72 42.18
CA VAL A 769 37.04 17.71 43.62
C VAL A 769 35.91 16.98 44.35
N TYR A 770 34.64 17.34 44.14
CA TYR A 770 33.51 16.84 44.95
C TYR A 770 32.91 15.55 44.39
N ARG A 771 33.76 14.54 44.23
CA ARG A 771 33.43 13.29 43.53
C ARG A 771 32.38 12.45 44.23
N ASN A 772 32.31 12.51 45.56
CA ASN A 772 31.33 11.73 46.32
C ASN A 772 29.90 12.29 46.24
N THR A 773 29.68 13.40 45.53
CA THR A 773 28.35 13.96 45.30
C THR A 773 27.61 13.35 44.11
N LEU A 774 28.29 12.57 43.26
CA LEU A 774 27.76 12.18 41.96
C LEU A 774 27.15 10.77 41.95
N VAL A 775 25.96 10.67 41.35
CA VAL A 775 25.37 9.41 40.89
C VAL A 775 24.83 9.60 39.47
N PHE A 776 24.70 8.52 38.71
CA PHE A 776 24.38 8.56 37.29
C PHE A 776 23.18 7.70 36.95
N LEU A 777 22.36 8.15 36.00
CA LEU A 777 21.24 7.41 35.43
C LEU A 777 21.44 7.27 33.92
N ALA A 778 21.27 6.07 33.38
CA ALA A 778 21.52 5.79 31.96
C ALA A 778 20.42 4.94 31.32
N ALA A 779 20.29 5.07 30.00
CA ALA A 779 19.36 4.28 29.20
C ALA A 779 19.87 2.84 28.97
N ASP A 780 18.97 1.85 28.99
CA ASP A 780 19.24 0.51 28.49
C ASP A 780 19.29 0.51 26.95
N LYS A 781 20.38 0.00 26.38
CA LYS A 781 20.62 0.04 24.94
C LYS A 781 19.48 -0.56 24.10
N ARG A 782 18.90 -1.69 24.52
CA ARG A 782 17.83 -2.35 23.72
C ARG A 782 16.53 -1.57 23.77
N GLN A 783 16.22 -0.99 24.93
CA GLN A 783 15.03 -0.14 25.08
C GLN A 783 15.20 1.19 24.33
N LEU A 784 16.43 1.68 24.25
CA LEU A 784 16.77 2.88 23.49
C LEU A 784 16.57 2.70 21.98
N ASP A 785 16.93 1.54 21.42
CA ASP A 785 16.67 1.21 20.01
C ASP A 785 15.15 1.26 19.70
N LEU A 786 14.33 0.67 20.59
CA LEU A 786 12.86 0.70 20.47
C LEU A 786 12.28 2.11 20.61
N LEU A 787 12.85 2.93 21.50
CA LEU A 787 12.47 4.34 21.65
C LEU A 787 12.84 5.14 20.39
N THR A 788 13.98 4.85 19.78
CA THR A 788 14.45 5.51 18.55
C THR A 788 13.47 5.28 17.40
N ASP A 789 13.02 4.04 17.21
CA ASP A 789 12.00 3.73 16.21
C ASP A 789 10.65 4.39 16.53
N ALA A 790 10.23 4.40 17.80
CA ALA A 790 9.00 5.08 18.21
C ALA A 790 9.08 6.60 17.96
N MET A 791 10.24 7.22 18.22
CA MET A 791 10.46 8.65 17.99
C MET A 791 10.40 8.99 16.50
N ARG A 792 10.99 8.17 15.62
CA ARG A 792 10.88 8.34 14.16
C ARG A 792 9.43 8.38 13.70
N VAL A 793 8.59 7.45 14.20
CA VAL A 793 7.16 7.41 13.86
C VAL A 793 6.44 8.67 14.35
N LYS A 794 6.68 9.10 15.60
CA LYS A 794 6.11 10.34 16.16
C LYS A 794 6.48 11.56 15.32
N MET A 795 7.76 11.70 14.97
CA MET A 795 8.27 12.81 14.15
C MET A 795 7.65 12.81 12.75
N ALA A 796 7.52 11.64 12.12
CA ALA A 796 6.93 11.52 10.79
C ALA A 796 5.46 11.99 10.75
N TRP A 797 4.64 11.55 11.71
CA TRP A 797 3.25 12.03 11.82
C TRP A 797 3.17 13.52 12.14
N GLY A 798 4.05 14.03 13.01
CA GLY A 798 4.15 15.47 13.29
C GLY A 798 4.60 16.30 12.07
N GLN A 799 5.39 15.75 11.15
CA GLN A 799 5.69 16.42 9.86
C GLN A 799 4.49 16.41 8.93
N ILE A 800 3.73 15.32 8.85
CA ILE A 800 2.54 15.22 7.99
C ILE A 800 1.50 16.26 8.40
N LEU A 801 1.25 16.40 9.71
CA LEU A 801 0.29 17.37 10.22
C LEU A 801 0.75 18.81 10.04
N ARG A 802 2.05 19.10 10.24
CA ARG A 802 2.61 20.43 9.92
C ARG A 802 2.51 20.77 8.44
N ASP A 803 2.76 19.82 7.54
CA ASP A 803 2.61 20.05 6.11
C ASP A 803 1.15 20.26 5.71
N ALA A 804 0.21 19.62 6.41
CA ALA A 804 -1.22 19.86 6.22
C ALA A 804 -1.65 21.25 6.68
N GLU A 805 -1.19 21.68 7.87
CA GLU A 805 -1.45 23.02 8.42
C GLU A 805 -0.85 24.15 7.55
N THR A 806 0.32 23.91 6.96
CA THR A 806 1.00 24.87 6.08
C THR A 806 0.53 24.82 4.62
N GLY A 807 -0.44 23.97 4.28
CA GLY A 807 -0.99 23.83 2.93
C GLY A 807 -0.06 23.15 1.92
N ARG A 808 1.05 22.56 2.37
CA ARG A 808 1.96 21.76 1.52
C ARG A 808 1.38 20.39 1.18
N LEU A 809 0.44 19.90 2.00
CA LEU A 809 -0.21 18.61 1.84
C LEU A 809 -1.72 18.77 2.02
N ASP A 810 -2.47 18.61 0.93
CA ASP A 810 -3.93 18.75 0.99
C ASP A 810 -4.56 17.46 1.52
N LEU A 811 -4.97 17.48 2.79
CA LEU A 811 -5.60 16.36 3.47
C LEU A 811 -7.11 16.57 3.59
N LYS A 812 -7.88 15.54 3.24
CA LYS A 812 -9.32 15.51 3.53
C LYS A 812 -9.57 15.50 5.05
N ALA A 813 -10.76 15.91 5.48
CA ALA A 813 -11.11 15.96 6.90
C ALA A 813 -10.92 14.62 7.64
N SER A 814 -11.29 13.49 7.01
CA SER A 814 -11.08 12.15 7.60
C SER A 814 -9.60 11.78 7.71
N GLN A 815 -8.82 12.09 6.68
CA GLN A 815 -7.37 11.90 6.65
C GLN A 815 -6.66 12.73 7.73
N LEU A 816 -7.10 13.97 7.95
CA LEU A 816 -6.58 14.84 9.01
C LEU A 816 -6.90 14.28 10.41
N ALA A 817 -8.13 13.78 10.62
CA ALA A 817 -8.51 13.15 11.88
C ALA A 817 -7.66 11.90 12.17
N MET A 818 -7.48 11.02 11.17
CA MET A 818 -6.63 9.83 11.27
C MET A 818 -5.19 10.20 11.62
N ALA A 819 -4.61 11.20 10.94
CA ALA A 819 -3.25 11.63 11.20
C ALA A 819 -3.07 12.17 12.63
N LYS A 820 -4.05 12.92 13.16
CA LYS A 820 -4.05 13.40 14.55
C LYS A 820 -4.11 12.26 15.57
N ASP A 821 -4.98 11.28 15.35
CA ASP A 821 -5.06 10.11 16.23
C ASP A 821 -3.75 9.31 16.21
N LYS A 822 -3.16 9.13 15.03
CA LYS A 822 -1.86 8.45 14.88
C LYS A 822 -0.70 9.22 15.51
N GLN A 823 -0.69 10.54 15.44
CA GLN A 823 0.30 11.35 16.16
C GLN A 823 0.16 11.15 17.67
N ARG A 824 -1.06 11.21 18.23
CA ARG A 824 -1.30 11.00 19.67
C ARG A 824 -0.84 9.60 20.12
N GLU A 825 -1.19 8.56 19.36
CA GLU A 825 -0.76 7.18 19.63
C GLU A 825 0.77 7.04 19.64
N ALA A 826 1.46 7.69 18.69
CA ALA A 826 2.92 7.70 18.63
C ALA A 826 3.54 8.48 19.81
N GLU A 827 2.94 9.59 20.22
CA GLU A 827 3.37 10.36 21.39
C GLU A 827 3.28 9.56 22.70
N ASP A 828 2.17 8.85 22.90
CA ASP A 828 1.98 8.02 24.10
C ASP A 828 2.92 6.79 24.09
N THR A 829 3.20 6.24 22.92
CA THR A 829 4.22 5.20 22.75
C THR A 829 5.61 5.71 23.15
N VAL A 830 6.02 6.90 22.67
CA VAL A 830 7.30 7.52 23.03
C VAL A 830 7.39 7.77 24.54
N LYS A 831 6.33 8.31 25.17
CA LYS A 831 6.30 8.51 26.63
C LYS A 831 6.50 7.22 27.40
N THR A 832 5.88 6.13 26.95
CA THR A 832 6.01 4.81 27.58
C THR A 832 7.42 4.26 27.42
N ARG A 833 7.97 4.28 26.20
CA ARG A 833 9.34 3.80 25.91
C ARG A 833 10.42 4.63 26.62
N LEU A 834 10.20 5.93 26.80
CA LEU A 834 11.12 6.81 27.54
C LEU A 834 11.25 6.38 29.01
N LYS A 835 10.14 6.03 29.67
CA LYS A 835 10.12 5.51 31.05
C LYS A 835 10.80 4.14 31.17
N GLU A 836 10.66 3.30 30.14
CA GLU A 836 11.28 1.97 30.10
C GLU A 836 12.78 2.03 29.79
N ALA A 837 13.22 3.02 29.03
CA ALA A 837 14.61 3.15 28.59
C ALA A 837 15.55 3.58 29.71
N TRP A 838 15.27 4.66 30.45
CA TRP A 838 16.14 5.13 31.53
C TRP A 838 15.94 4.32 32.81
N CYS A 839 16.71 3.24 32.95
CA CYS A 839 16.55 2.30 34.05
C CYS A 839 17.87 1.86 34.70
N TYR A 840 19.05 2.31 34.27
CA TYR A 840 20.30 1.97 34.96
C TYR A 840 20.73 3.07 35.91
N LEU A 841 20.98 2.70 37.16
CA LEU A 841 21.59 3.52 38.18
C LEU A 841 23.05 3.11 38.34
N ILE A 842 23.97 4.06 38.18
CA ILE A 842 25.40 3.84 38.29
C ILE A 842 25.94 4.78 39.38
N TYR A 843 26.71 4.27 40.34
CA TYR A 843 27.26 5.10 41.42
C TYR A 843 28.65 4.61 41.86
N PRO A 844 29.55 5.52 42.23
CA PRO A 844 30.88 5.16 42.71
C PRO A 844 30.80 4.62 44.15
N TYR A 845 31.64 3.63 44.46
CA TYR A 845 31.89 3.17 45.82
C TYR A 845 33.38 2.89 46.01
N GLN A 846 33.84 3.03 47.25
CA GLN A 846 35.22 2.78 47.63
C GLN A 846 35.24 2.25 49.06
N GLU A 847 35.86 1.09 49.27
CA GLU A 847 35.87 0.46 50.60
C GLU A 847 36.80 1.19 51.57
N SER A 848 37.99 1.57 51.09
CA SER A 848 38.99 2.31 51.88
C SER A 848 39.80 3.27 51.01
N ALA A 849 40.53 4.20 51.64
CA ALA A 849 41.40 5.14 50.93
C ALA A 849 42.53 4.47 50.13
N GLN A 850 42.85 3.19 50.39
CA GLN A 850 43.92 2.45 49.72
C GLN A 850 43.43 1.62 48.52
N THR A 851 42.11 1.46 48.35
CA THR A 851 41.52 0.71 47.22
C THR A 851 41.14 1.67 46.11
N ASP A 852 41.18 1.21 44.86
CA ASP A 852 40.66 1.98 43.73
C ASP A 852 39.15 2.22 43.86
N VAL A 853 38.65 3.28 43.23
CA VAL A 853 37.21 3.57 43.17
C VAL A 853 36.58 2.65 42.14
N GLU A 854 35.58 1.90 42.56
CA GLU A 854 34.77 1.03 41.71
C GLU A 854 33.39 1.65 41.46
N PHE A 855 32.71 1.19 40.41
CA PHE A 855 31.36 1.66 40.06
C PHE A 855 30.40 0.49 40.17
N SER A 856 29.35 0.67 40.96
CA SER A 856 28.22 -0.26 41.00
C SER A 856 27.19 0.14 39.95
N SER A 857 26.52 -0.85 39.36
CA SER A 857 25.42 -0.67 38.41
C SER A 857 24.22 -1.51 38.83
N ALA A 858 23.06 -0.88 38.95
CA ALA A 858 21.81 -1.53 39.31
C ALA A 858 20.69 -1.15 38.33
N LYS A 859 19.88 -2.14 37.95
CA LYS A 859 18.69 -1.92 37.11
C LYS A 859 17.48 -1.57 37.99
N LEU A 860 16.82 -0.47 37.66
CA LEU A 860 15.60 0.04 38.29
C LEU A 860 14.37 -0.54 37.58
N ALA A 861 13.27 -0.70 38.32
CA ALA A 861 12.00 -1.15 37.76
C ALA A 861 11.33 -0.04 36.94
N ALA A 862 10.97 -0.36 35.69
CA ALA A 862 10.32 0.55 34.73
C ALA A 862 8.88 0.88 35.17
N GLN A 863 8.71 1.95 35.95
CA GLN A 863 7.42 2.59 36.26
C GLN A 863 7.68 4.06 36.65
N ASP A 864 6.64 4.82 36.95
CA ASP A 864 6.75 6.24 37.32
C ASP A 864 7.67 6.51 38.52
N GLY A 865 8.22 7.73 38.57
CA GLY A 865 9.08 8.21 39.66
C GLY A 865 10.54 7.73 39.57
N LEU A 866 11.18 7.87 38.39
CA LEU A 866 12.57 7.42 38.17
C LEU A 866 13.56 7.92 39.25
N LEU A 867 13.57 9.23 39.51
CA LEU A 867 14.48 9.85 40.50
C LEU A 867 14.21 9.36 41.93
N LEU A 868 12.93 9.29 42.31
CA LEU A 868 12.53 8.77 43.63
C LEU A 868 13.04 7.33 43.82
N LYS A 869 12.81 6.45 42.86
CA LYS A 869 13.25 5.05 42.91
C LYS A 869 14.76 4.91 42.93
N ALA A 870 15.47 5.70 42.12
CA ALA A 870 16.92 5.74 42.14
C ALA A 870 17.43 6.11 43.54
N SER A 871 16.85 7.14 44.16
CA SER A 871 17.23 7.55 45.51
C SER A 871 16.89 6.48 46.57
N GLN A 872 15.73 5.83 46.49
CA GLN A 872 15.35 4.75 47.40
C GLN A 872 16.28 3.54 47.27
N LYS A 873 16.71 3.21 46.04
CA LYS A 873 17.67 2.14 45.78
C LYS A 873 19.03 2.46 46.40
N LEU A 874 19.52 3.69 46.22
CA LEU A 874 20.76 4.15 46.86
C LEU A 874 20.68 4.11 48.39
N VAL A 875 19.53 4.47 48.98
CA VAL A 875 19.32 4.38 50.43
C VAL A 875 19.34 2.94 50.92
N ALA A 876 18.63 2.04 50.23
CA ALA A 876 18.58 0.62 50.57
C ALA A 876 19.95 -0.07 50.47
N GLU A 877 20.80 0.38 49.54
CA GLU A 877 22.18 -0.10 49.36
C GLU A 877 23.21 0.70 50.15
N GLU A 878 22.77 1.60 51.03
CA GLU A 878 23.64 2.44 51.87
C GLU A 878 24.65 3.29 51.08
N ALA A 879 24.35 3.56 49.80
CA ALA A 879 25.12 4.40 48.90
C ALA A 879 24.71 5.89 48.99
N LEU A 880 23.65 6.21 49.73
CA LEU A 880 23.17 7.57 50.00
C LEU A 880 22.53 7.62 51.39
N PHE A 881 22.89 8.64 52.17
CA PHE A 881 22.34 8.87 53.51
C PHE A 881 21.54 10.17 53.57
N PRO A 882 20.20 10.11 53.51
CA PRO A 882 19.33 11.24 53.82
C PRO A 882 19.48 11.71 55.26
N GLU A 883 19.74 10.75 56.16
CA GLU A 883 20.09 10.94 57.56
C GLU A 883 21.15 9.92 57.95
N ILE A 884 22.08 10.30 58.82
CA ILE A 884 23.13 9.43 59.34
C ILE A 884 23.21 9.56 60.87
N GLY A 885 23.28 8.43 61.58
CA GLY A 885 23.43 8.44 63.03
C GLY A 885 24.86 8.78 63.48
N PRO A 886 25.03 9.37 64.67
CA PRO A 886 26.34 9.78 65.19
C PRO A 886 27.33 8.62 65.31
N ASN A 887 26.87 7.42 65.68
CA ASN A 887 27.73 6.22 65.75
C ASN A 887 28.36 5.87 64.39
N ARG A 888 27.55 5.91 63.32
CA ARG A 888 28.00 5.52 61.98
C ARG A 888 28.93 6.56 61.38
N LEU A 889 28.59 7.84 61.54
CA LEU A 889 29.45 8.94 61.15
C LEU A 889 30.79 8.85 61.89
N ASN A 890 30.77 8.72 63.22
CA ASN A 890 31.99 8.63 64.01
C ASN A 890 32.86 7.43 63.61
N GLY A 891 32.27 6.24 63.40
CA GLY A 891 33.05 5.07 63.00
C GLY A 891 33.84 5.28 61.69
N LYS A 892 33.29 6.03 60.74
CA LYS A 892 33.99 6.43 59.51
C LYS A 892 35.02 7.53 59.75
N LEU A 893 34.73 8.49 60.62
CA LEU A 893 35.70 9.50 61.01
C LEU A 893 36.87 8.89 61.79
N GLU A 894 36.65 7.90 62.65
CA GLU A 894 37.70 7.22 63.43
C GLU A 894 38.63 6.44 62.52
N ALA A 895 38.05 5.76 61.53
CA ALA A 895 38.82 4.98 60.57
C ALA A 895 39.72 5.85 59.66
N PHE A 896 39.30 7.08 59.31
CA PHE A 896 39.93 7.81 58.21
C PHE A 896 40.27 9.29 58.46
N VAL A 897 39.74 9.93 59.50
CA VAL A 897 39.82 11.40 59.67
C VAL A 897 40.44 11.78 61.02
N TRP A 898 39.95 11.23 62.13
CA TRP A 898 40.31 11.62 63.49
C TRP A 898 41.83 11.55 63.76
N HIS A 899 42.52 10.47 63.37
CA HIS A 899 43.97 10.27 63.64
C HIS A 899 44.36 10.73 65.07
N ASP A 900 45.38 11.56 65.23
CA ASP A 900 45.80 12.11 66.55
C ASP A 900 45.14 13.45 66.90
N LYS A 901 44.10 13.88 66.14
CA LYS A 901 43.43 15.16 66.36
C LYS A 901 42.43 15.08 67.51
N SER A 902 42.47 16.09 68.37
CA SER A 902 41.54 16.27 69.50
C SER A 902 40.15 16.75 69.07
N HIS A 903 40.08 17.53 67.99
CA HIS A 903 38.86 18.05 67.39
C HIS A 903 38.95 18.09 65.85
N LEU A 904 37.82 18.18 65.17
CA LEU A 904 37.69 18.34 63.72
C LEU A 904 36.75 19.51 63.41
N HIS A 905 37.15 20.42 62.52
CA HIS A 905 36.25 21.48 62.04
C HIS A 905 35.12 20.90 61.19
N LEU A 906 33.89 21.35 61.44
CA LEU A 906 32.72 20.85 60.71
C LEU A 906 32.75 21.22 59.23
N LYS A 907 33.33 22.37 58.86
CA LYS A 907 33.61 22.70 57.45
C LYS A 907 34.48 21.64 56.77
N ASP A 908 35.52 21.16 57.44
CA ASP A 908 36.42 20.13 56.89
C ASP A 908 35.72 18.77 56.81
N VAL A 909 34.90 18.42 57.81
CA VAL A 909 34.08 17.21 57.76
C VAL A 909 33.13 17.25 56.55
N TRP A 910 32.44 18.38 56.34
CA TRP A 910 31.58 18.58 55.18
C TRP A 910 32.35 18.51 53.86
N GLU A 911 33.53 19.13 53.79
CA GLU A 911 34.41 19.08 52.63
C GLU A 911 34.82 17.63 52.30
N TYR A 912 35.25 16.87 53.31
CA TYR A 912 35.74 15.50 53.14
C TYR A 912 34.64 14.53 52.70
N VAL A 913 33.45 14.59 53.30
CA VAL A 913 32.34 13.69 52.92
C VAL A 913 31.86 13.93 51.48
N ASN A 914 32.02 15.14 50.94
CA ASN A 914 31.69 15.44 49.54
C ASN A 914 32.84 15.08 48.57
N ARG A 915 34.09 15.10 49.04
CA ARG A 915 35.28 14.83 48.22
C ARG A 915 35.62 13.35 48.09
N TYR A 916 35.55 12.60 49.18
CA TYR A 916 36.13 11.26 49.27
C TYR A 916 35.06 10.14 49.22
N PRO A 917 35.06 9.27 48.19
CA PRO A 917 34.08 8.19 48.04
C PRO A 917 34.07 7.12 49.14
N TYR A 918 35.16 6.98 49.90
CA TYR A 918 35.23 6.06 51.05
C TYR A 918 34.53 6.59 52.31
N LEU A 919 34.14 7.88 52.31
CA LEU A 919 33.30 8.48 53.35
C LEU A 919 31.81 8.43 52.95
N PRO A 920 30.88 8.49 53.93
CA PRO A 920 29.44 8.43 53.65
C PRO A 920 28.99 9.56 52.72
N ARG A 921 28.24 9.21 51.66
CA ARG A 921 27.58 10.17 50.78
C ARG A 921 26.32 10.72 51.47
N LEU A 922 26.39 11.95 51.96
CA LEU A 922 25.27 12.61 52.63
C LEU A 922 24.40 13.38 51.64
N LYS A 923 23.07 13.33 51.81
CA LYS A 923 22.11 14.05 50.96
C LYS A 923 22.46 15.54 50.83
N ASN A 924 22.60 16.21 51.97
CA ASN A 924 22.83 17.64 52.10
C ASN A 924 23.43 17.98 53.48
N ARG A 925 23.65 19.27 53.76
CA ARG A 925 24.20 19.75 55.04
C ARG A 925 23.35 19.37 56.25
N ASP A 926 22.02 19.34 56.10
CA ASP A 926 21.11 19.01 57.20
C ASP A 926 21.36 17.60 57.74
N ALA A 927 21.73 16.65 56.88
CA ALA A 927 22.06 15.29 57.31
C ALA A 927 23.24 15.26 58.29
N LEU A 928 24.26 16.12 58.07
CA LEU A 928 25.41 16.26 58.97
C LEU A 928 25.02 17.01 60.26
N ILE A 929 24.30 18.12 60.13
CA ILE A 929 23.80 18.92 61.26
C ILE A 929 22.99 18.04 62.21
N LYS A 930 22.03 17.28 61.69
CA LYS A 930 21.21 16.34 62.48
C LYS A 930 22.04 15.25 63.15
N ALA A 931 23.07 14.72 62.47
CA ALA A 931 23.95 13.72 63.04
C ALA A 931 24.72 14.25 64.27
N VAL A 932 25.22 15.49 64.17
CA VAL A 932 25.92 16.17 65.27
C VAL A 932 24.95 16.52 66.40
N GLN A 933 23.78 17.08 66.07
CA GLN A 933 22.75 17.41 67.06
C GLN A 933 22.28 16.15 67.80
N ALA A 934 22.11 15.03 67.12
CA ALA A 934 21.79 13.74 67.74
C ALA A 934 22.90 13.23 68.66
N ALA A 935 24.18 13.55 68.40
CA ALA A 935 25.29 13.18 69.27
C ALA A 935 25.23 13.88 70.65
N ILE A 936 24.79 15.14 70.68
CA ILE A 936 24.78 15.99 71.88
C ILE A 936 23.42 16.04 72.60
N SER A 937 22.37 15.49 72.00
CA SER A 937 21.00 15.52 72.56
C SER A 937 20.73 14.41 73.59
N GLY A 938 21.57 13.38 73.66
CA GLY A 938 21.36 12.22 74.54
C GLY A 938 21.50 12.55 76.03
N LEU A 939 20.92 11.71 76.90
CA LEU A 939 21.08 11.81 78.37
C LEU A 939 22.53 11.56 78.84
N VAL A 940 23.32 10.89 78.00
CA VAL A 940 24.75 10.59 78.18
C VAL A 940 25.49 11.10 76.95
N GLY A 941 26.72 11.59 77.13
CA GLY A 941 27.57 12.09 76.06
C GLY A 941 27.66 11.13 74.87
N GLY A 942 27.49 11.67 73.66
CA GLY A 942 27.59 10.92 72.42
C GLY A 942 29.02 10.51 72.05
N LYS A 943 29.19 10.01 70.82
CA LYS A 943 30.51 9.58 70.30
C LYS A 943 31.47 10.72 69.97
N PHE A 944 30.98 11.95 69.94
CA PHE A 944 31.75 13.18 69.87
C PHE A 944 30.87 14.32 70.40
N ALA A 945 31.49 15.33 70.97
CA ALA A 945 30.84 16.57 71.42
C ALA A 945 30.89 17.64 70.31
N TYR A 946 30.23 18.77 70.53
CA TYR A 946 30.24 19.94 69.64
C TYR A 946 30.72 21.17 70.40
N ALA A 947 31.44 22.08 69.73
CA ALA A 947 31.66 23.44 70.23
C ALA A 947 31.52 24.44 69.08
N GLU A 948 31.01 25.63 69.41
CA GLU A 948 30.85 26.73 68.45
C GLU A 948 32.20 27.24 67.94
N ARG A 949 33.25 27.16 68.78
CA ARG A 949 34.59 27.62 68.43
C ARG A 949 35.67 26.97 69.28
N PHE A 950 36.85 26.76 68.68
CA PHE A 950 38.08 26.44 69.39
C PHE A 950 39.00 27.66 69.43
N ASP A 951 39.50 28.05 70.61
CA ASP A 951 40.51 29.10 70.76
C ASP A 951 41.91 28.48 70.89
N PRO A 952 42.79 28.61 69.87
CA PRO A 952 44.14 28.05 69.92
C PRO A 952 45.05 28.69 70.97
N ALA A 953 44.77 29.93 71.40
CA ALA A 953 45.63 30.64 72.35
C ALA A 953 45.43 30.16 73.79
N SER A 954 44.20 29.77 74.13
CA SER A 954 43.82 29.29 75.47
C SER A 954 43.60 27.78 75.54
N GLU A 955 43.67 27.08 74.40
CA GLU A 955 43.32 25.66 74.25
C GLU A 955 41.92 25.33 74.78
N THR A 956 40.98 26.27 74.69
CA THR A 956 39.61 26.11 75.22
C THR A 956 38.55 25.99 74.11
N TYR A 957 37.42 25.36 74.46
CA TYR A 957 36.28 25.16 73.58
C TYR A 957 35.11 26.05 74.03
N GLU A 958 34.78 27.06 73.22
CA GLU A 958 33.66 27.98 73.46
C GLU A 958 32.35 27.35 72.97
N GLY A 959 31.28 27.45 73.77
CA GLY A 959 29.98 26.87 73.43
C GLY A 959 29.97 25.33 73.44
N LEU A 960 30.79 24.69 74.29
CA LEU A 960 30.89 23.23 74.39
C LEU A 960 29.57 22.57 74.81
N ALA A 961 29.06 21.69 73.94
CA ALA A 961 27.86 20.88 74.11
C ALA A 961 28.22 19.38 74.06
N ILE A 962 27.91 18.64 75.13
CA ILE A 962 28.33 17.23 75.31
C ILE A 962 27.11 16.30 75.38
N ASP A 963 26.25 16.52 76.38
CA ASP A 963 24.98 15.80 76.58
C ASP A 963 23.86 16.77 76.96
N GLN A 964 22.61 16.32 76.82
CA GLN A 964 21.39 17.07 77.12
C GLN A 964 21.31 18.46 76.46
N SER A 965 22.07 18.66 75.38
CA SER A 965 22.26 19.95 74.72
C SER A 965 21.50 20.01 73.39
N GLY A 966 20.30 19.43 73.32
CA GLY A 966 19.52 19.32 72.08
C GLY A 966 19.08 20.64 71.47
N SER A 967 19.12 21.74 72.24
CA SER A 967 18.83 23.11 71.79
C SER A 967 20.05 23.84 71.20
N ALA A 968 21.25 23.25 71.21
CA ALA A 968 22.44 23.87 70.64
C ALA A 968 22.28 24.03 69.11
N LEU A 969 22.59 25.23 68.61
CA LEU A 969 22.55 25.53 67.18
C LEU A 969 23.84 25.02 66.52
N VAL A 970 23.75 23.89 65.83
CA VAL A 970 24.89 23.34 65.09
C VAL A 970 25.05 24.06 63.75
N THR A 971 26.20 24.70 63.55
CA THR A 971 26.57 25.36 62.29
C THR A 971 27.74 24.64 61.60
N ILE A 972 27.76 24.70 60.27
CA ILE A 972 28.89 24.19 59.46
C ILE A 972 29.65 25.40 58.92
N ASP A 973 30.65 25.85 59.69
CA ASP A 973 31.54 26.96 59.36
C ASP A 973 33.00 26.62 59.74
N SER A 974 33.91 27.58 59.56
CA SER A 974 35.34 27.39 59.84
C SER A 974 35.68 27.37 61.33
N GLU A 975 34.79 27.81 62.21
CA GLU A 975 35.07 27.92 63.66
C GLU A 975 34.55 26.70 64.41
N SER A 976 33.40 26.19 64.00
CA SER A 976 32.66 25.12 64.67
C SER A 976 33.39 23.78 64.58
N VAL A 977 33.48 23.06 65.70
CA VAL A 977 34.24 21.80 65.81
C VAL A 977 33.43 20.68 66.44
N ILE A 978 33.71 19.45 66.02
CA ILE A 978 33.38 18.23 66.77
C ILE A 978 34.61 17.78 67.56
N ILE A 979 34.40 17.27 68.76
CA ILE A 979 35.48 17.01 69.74
C ILE A 979 35.40 15.58 70.23
N ARG A 980 36.55 14.91 70.40
CA ARG A 980 36.58 13.56 70.97
C ARG A 980 35.98 13.54 72.38
N PRO A 981 35.23 12.50 72.78
CA PRO A 981 34.54 12.48 74.08
C PRO A 981 35.45 12.67 75.29
N ASP A 982 36.63 12.04 75.28
CA ASP A 982 37.63 12.14 76.36
C ASP A 982 38.18 13.57 76.50
N VAL A 983 38.42 14.24 75.39
CA VAL A 983 38.86 15.65 75.36
C VAL A 983 37.73 16.57 75.82
N ALA A 984 36.51 16.35 75.36
CA ALA A 984 35.35 17.16 75.74
C ALA A 984 35.05 17.06 77.25
N GLU A 985 35.12 15.86 77.82
CA GLU A 985 34.93 15.65 79.26
C GLU A 985 36.03 16.30 80.11
N ALA A 986 37.28 16.30 79.63
CA ALA A 986 38.38 16.99 80.29
C ALA A 986 38.19 18.53 80.33
N HIS A 987 37.42 19.08 79.39
CA HIS A 987 37.11 20.51 79.27
C HIS A 987 35.69 20.86 79.74
N ARG A 988 34.99 19.93 80.40
CA ARG A 988 33.66 20.18 80.94
C ARG A 988 33.74 21.32 81.98
N PRO A 989 32.88 22.36 81.89
CA PRO A 989 32.84 23.42 82.90
C PRO A 989 32.53 22.80 84.26
N LYS A 990 33.46 22.93 85.23
CA LYS A 990 33.16 22.60 86.62
C LYS A 990 32.15 23.63 87.13
N PRO A 991 31.04 23.24 87.79
CA PRO A 991 30.12 24.19 88.39
C PRO A 991 30.88 25.06 89.39
N ALA A 992 30.73 26.37 89.29
CA ALA A 992 31.21 27.29 90.32
C ALA A 992 30.43 27.02 91.62
N GLU A 993 31.14 26.69 92.69
CA GLU A 993 30.56 26.60 94.04
C GLU A 993 29.93 27.94 94.41
N ALA A 994 28.66 27.88 94.81
CA ALA A 994 27.89 29.01 95.29
C ALA A 994 28.50 29.55 96.59
N ALA A 995 28.86 30.84 96.60
CA ALA A 995 29.05 31.59 97.82
C ALA A 995 27.69 32.11 98.30
N ASP A 996 27.38 31.78 99.55
CA ASP A 996 26.24 32.21 100.35
C ASP A 996 25.90 33.71 100.19
N THR A 997 24.64 33.99 99.91
CA THR A 997 23.86 34.99 100.67
C THR A 997 22.39 34.57 100.71
N THR A 998 22.02 33.98 101.85
CA THR A 998 20.76 34.20 102.60
C THR A 998 19.83 35.28 102.03
N GLY A 999 18.52 35.10 101.88
CA GLY A 999 17.64 34.02 102.26
C GLY A 999 16.18 34.48 102.14
N LEU A 1000 15.27 33.54 102.47
CA LEU A 1000 13.86 33.74 102.81
C LEU A 1000 12.96 34.22 101.66
N GLY A 1001 11.93 33.49 101.24
CA GLY A 1001 11.37 32.25 101.76
C GLY A 1001 9.95 32.07 101.21
N GLY A 1002 9.54 30.80 101.11
CA GLY A 1002 8.15 30.34 101.07
C GLY A 1002 7.32 30.74 99.84
N ASN A 1003 6.36 29.96 99.37
CA ASN A 1003 5.86 28.65 99.77
C ASN A 1003 4.79 28.32 98.72
N THR A 1004 4.68 27.04 98.32
CA THR A 1004 3.42 26.28 98.05
C THR A 1004 2.37 26.85 97.07
N VAL A 1005 1.67 26.13 96.19
CA VAL A 1005 1.38 24.71 95.97
C VAL A 1005 0.51 24.66 94.69
N ALA A 1006 0.66 23.56 93.94
CA ALA A 1006 -0.30 22.89 93.05
C ALA A 1006 -1.23 23.66 92.09
N GLY A 1007 -1.27 23.13 90.85
CA GLY A 1007 -2.52 22.60 90.31
C GLY A 1007 -2.94 23.12 88.93
N SER A 1008 -3.08 22.16 87.98
CA SER A 1008 -3.91 22.17 86.75
C SER A 1008 -3.61 23.26 85.70
N GLY A 1009 -3.31 22.93 84.44
CA GLY A 1009 -4.30 22.54 83.41
C GLY A 1009 -5.28 23.72 83.20
N TRP A 1010 -5.43 24.36 82.04
CA TRP A 1010 -5.59 23.88 80.67
C TRP A 1010 -5.26 25.03 79.67
N GLU A 1011 -5.13 24.64 78.40
CA GLU A 1011 -5.33 25.41 77.15
C GLU A 1011 -6.45 26.49 77.25
N GLU A 1012 -6.52 27.56 76.46
CA GLU A 1012 -6.30 27.68 75.03
C GLU A 1012 -6.35 29.18 74.60
N ALA A 1013 -5.58 29.49 73.56
CA ALA A 1013 -5.88 30.38 72.43
C ALA A 1013 -6.52 31.80 72.59
N THR A 1014 -5.77 32.72 71.94
CA THR A 1014 -6.21 33.76 70.99
C THR A 1014 -6.82 35.08 71.49
N ALA A 1015 -6.00 36.15 71.36
CA ALA A 1015 -6.21 37.47 70.69
C ALA A 1015 -7.53 38.26 70.93
N PRO A 1016 -7.59 39.60 70.73
CA PRO A 1016 -6.62 40.52 70.11
C PRO A 1016 -6.41 41.87 70.84
N ILE A 1017 -5.59 42.68 70.17
CA ILE A 1017 -5.13 44.07 70.35
C ILE A 1017 -6.23 45.10 70.75
N GLY A 1018 -5.84 46.07 71.59
CA GLY A 1018 -6.43 47.43 71.59
C GLY A 1018 -6.46 48.11 72.96
N GLY A 1019 -5.60 49.11 73.17
CA GLY A 1019 -5.32 49.74 74.46
C GLY A 1019 -6.34 50.76 74.99
N GLN A 1020 -6.05 51.30 76.20
CA GLN A 1020 -6.12 52.72 76.59
C GLN A 1020 -5.83 52.90 78.09
N HIS A 1021 -4.83 53.75 78.41
CA HIS A 1021 -4.75 54.82 79.44
C HIS A 1021 -5.14 54.57 80.92
N PRO A 1022 -4.69 55.41 81.91
CA PRO A 1022 -4.32 56.83 81.81
C PRO A 1022 -3.11 57.34 82.66
N THR A 1023 -2.73 58.58 82.38
CA THR A 1023 -1.92 59.56 83.16
C THR A 1023 -2.68 60.09 84.41
N PRO A 1024 -2.15 60.97 85.33
CA PRO A 1024 -1.12 62.02 85.15
C PRO A 1024 -0.15 62.34 86.35
N GLY A 1025 0.89 63.16 86.09
CA GLY A 1025 1.34 64.22 87.04
C GLY A 1025 2.84 64.37 87.40
N GLY A 1026 3.57 65.25 86.66
CA GLY A 1026 4.20 66.47 87.21
C GLY A 1026 5.63 66.53 87.82
N GLY A 1027 6.59 67.10 87.05
CA GLY A 1027 7.68 68.03 87.46
C GLY A 1027 8.98 67.44 88.05
N THR A 1028 10.22 67.86 87.73
CA THR A 1028 10.75 69.02 86.98
C THR A 1028 12.20 68.73 86.53
N GLN A 1029 12.56 69.28 85.36
CA GLN A 1029 13.82 69.28 84.60
C GLN A 1029 15.03 69.97 85.31
N PRO A 1030 16.30 69.79 84.87
CA PRO A 1030 16.82 70.38 83.61
C PRO A 1030 17.67 69.47 82.66
N GLU A 1031 17.54 69.70 81.35
CA GLU A 1031 18.35 69.23 80.20
C GLU A 1031 19.72 69.95 80.11
N ALA A 1032 20.77 69.52 79.40
CA ALA A 1032 20.94 68.89 78.07
C ALA A 1032 22.37 68.24 77.95
N PRO A 1033 22.85 67.67 76.80
CA PRO A 1033 22.20 67.24 75.54
C PRO A 1033 22.52 65.76 75.14
N VAL A 1034 21.72 65.21 74.21
CA VAL A 1034 21.82 63.86 73.63
C VAL A 1034 22.36 63.92 72.20
N GLU A 1035 23.33 63.05 71.88
CA GLU A 1035 23.91 62.82 70.55
C GLU A 1035 22.99 61.94 69.67
N THR A 1036 22.75 62.33 68.42
CA THR A 1036 21.86 61.67 67.45
C THR A 1036 22.57 60.58 66.62
N LYS A 1037 21.82 59.52 66.28
CA LYS A 1037 22.26 58.35 65.48
C LYS A 1037 21.70 58.39 64.04
N PRO A 1038 22.41 57.82 63.05
CA PRO A 1038 22.04 57.81 61.63
C PRO A 1038 20.80 56.93 61.29
N THR A 1039 20.01 57.32 60.27
CA THR A 1039 18.68 56.80 59.89
C THR A 1039 18.46 56.42 58.40
N ARG A 1040 19.45 56.46 57.48
CA ARG A 1040 19.22 56.17 56.04
C ARG A 1040 20.34 55.36 55.36
N PHE A 1041 19.98 54.47 54.44
CA PHE A 1041 20.91 53.74 53.56
C PHE A 1041 20.54 53.95 52.09
N ILE A 1042 21.52 54.23 51.24
CA ILE A 1042 21.36 54.36 49.79
C ILE A 1042 22.52 53.63 49.09
N GLY A 1043 22.24 52.86 48.04
CA GLY A 1043 23.24 52.26 47.17
C GLY A 1043 22.70 51.88 45.78
N SER A 1044 23.58 51.87 44.78
CA SER A 1044 23.28 51.46 43.39
C SER A 1044 24.34 50.52 42.81
N VAL A 1045 23.94 49.64 41.88
CA VAL A 1045 24.80 48.63 41.24
C VAL A 1045 24.51 48.50 39.74
N LEU A 1046 25.54 48.25 38.93
CA LEU A 1046 25.47 47.97 37.49
C LEU A 1046 25.39 46.45 37.24
N LEU A 1047 24.43 45.99 36.44
CA LEU A 1047 24.27 44.58 36.06
C LEU A 1047 24.76 44.38 34.61
N SER A 1048 25.67 43.41 34.38
CA SER A 1048 26.14 43.03 33.04
C SER A 1048 25.04 42.26 32.28
N GLN A 1049 25.12 42.27 30.95
CA GLN A 1049 24.14 41.71 30.00
C GLN A 1049 23.96 40.18 30.10
N ASP A 1050 24.75 39.50 30.94
CA ASP A 1050 25.03 38.09 30.73
C ASP A 1050 24.20 37.15 31.64
N ARG A 1051 23.44 37.69 32.62
CA ARG A 1051 22.60 36.86 33.55
C ARG A 1051 21.38 37.59 34.11
N PRO A 1052 20.16 37.31 33.63
CA PRO A 1052 18.93 37.77 34.27
C PRO A 1052 18.12 36.60 34.82
N ALA A 1053 17.80 36.60 36.12
CA ALA A 1053 16.86 35.66 36.71
C ALA A 1053 15.68 36.39 37.36
N ARG A 1054 14.52 36.11 36.74
CA ARG A 1054 13.22 35.79 37.33
C ARG A 1054 12.16 36.85 37.66
N ASP A 1055 12.28 38.11 37.23
CA ASP A 1055 11.10 38.99 36.99
C ASP A 1055 11.33 40.16 35.99
N MET A 1056 12.42 40.15 35.21
CA MET A 1056 12.73 41.17 34.17
C MET A 1056 12.23 40.82 32.75
N GLY A 1057 11.68 39.62 32.53
CA GLY A 1057 11.39 39.10 31.18
C GLY A 1057 10.45 39.98 30.35
N GLN A 1058 9.41 40.54 30.97
CA GLN A 1058 8.43 41.37 30.25
C GLN A 1058 8.98 42.73 29.80
N ILE A 1059 9.95 43.33 30.51
CA ILE A 1059 10.57 44.60 30.11
C ILE A 1059 11.65 44.36 29.04
N VAL A 1060 12.34 43.22 29.10
CA VAL A 1060 13.35 42.82 28.13
C VAL A 1060 12.73 42.52 26.76
N GLU A 1061 11.69 41.66 26.70
CA GLU A 1061 10.98 41.32 25.46
C GLU A 1061 10.25 42.53 24.85
N ALA A 1062 9.62 43.38 25.68
CA ALA A 1062 8.80 44.47 25.17
C ALA A 1062 9.59 45.72 24.76
N ILE A 1063 10.75 46.00 25.37
CA ILE A 1063 11.46 47.27 25.20
C ILE A 1063 12.93 47.08 24.78
N ILE A 1064 13.68 46.17 25.40
CA ILE A 1064 15.14 46.08 25.18
C ILE A 1064 15.49 45.31 23.90
N GLU A 1065 14.79 44.23 23.59
CA GLU A 1065 14.98 43.49 22.33
C GLU A 1065 14.61 44.35 21.12
N GLN A 1066 13.61 45.23 21.24
CA GLN A 1066 13.26 46.18 20.18
C GLN A 1066 14.36 47.24 20.00
N LEU A 1067 14.95 47.76 21.08
CA LEU A 1067 16.00 48.80 21.02
C LEU A 1067 17.36 48.26 20.54
N THR A 1068 17.64 46.96 20.74
CA THR A 1068 18.92 46.31 20.33
C THR A 1068 18.96 45.89 18.86
N THR A 1069 17.83 45.92 18.13
CA THR A 1069 17.81 45.71 16.67
C THR A 1069 18.29 46.92 15.86
N LEU A 1070 18.52 48.07 16.51
CA LEU A 1070 19.04 49.28 15.88
C LEU A 1070 20.58 49.33 15.97
N PRO A 1071 21.32 49.43 14.84
CA PRO A 1071 22.78 49.49 14.86
C PRO A 1071 23.30 50.72 15.62
N GLY A 1072 24.07 50.50 16.69
CA GLY A 1072 24.75 51.56 17.46
C GLY A 1072 24.01 52.07 18.72
N ALA A 1073 22.96 51.38 19.18
CA ALA A 1073 22.26 51.74 20.41
C ALA A 1073 23.01 51.27 21.67
N ASP A 1074 23.15 52.15 22.67
CA ASP A 1074 23.72 51.86 23.99
C ASP A 1074 22.61 52.04 25.06
N VAL A 1075 22.31 50.99 25.82
CA VAL A 1075 21.15 50.94 26.72
C VAL A 1075 21.60 50.59 28.13
N THR A 1076 21.34 51.50 29.09
CA THR A 1076 21.73 51.35 30.50
C THR A 1076 20.49 51.23 31.39
N LEU A 1077 20.50 50.27 32.32
CA LEU A 1077 19.47 50.08 33.35
C LEU A 1077 20.06 50.39 34.74
N ARG A 1078 19.30 51.09 35.59
CA ARG A 1078 19.70 51.43 36.97
C ARG A 1078 18.63 50.94 37.95
N LEU A 1079 19.03 50.19 38.98
CA LEU A 1079 18.17 49.79 40.09
C LEU A 1079 18.56 50.59 41.36
N GLU A 1080 17.60 51.23 41.99
CA GLU A 1080 17.75 52.00 43.23
C GLU A 1080 16.94 51.34 44.36
N ILE A 1081 17.56 51.17 45.52
CA ILE A 1081 16.90 50.60 46.71
C ILE A 1081 16.86 51.68 47.80
N ASP A 1082 15.66 52.14 48.15
CA ASP A 1082 15.40 53.10 49.24
C ASP A 1082 14.53 52.43 50.31
N ALA A 1083 15.03 52.40 51.55
CA ALA A 1083 14.34 51.76 52.67
C ALA A 1083 14.48 52.61 53.95
N GLU A 1084 13.33 52.94 54.56
CA GLU A 1084 13.25 53.73 55.79
C GLU A 1084 12.88 52.83 56.97
N VAL A 1085 13.71 52.83 58.02
CA VAL A 1085 13.50 52.00 59.22
C VAL A 1085 13.39 52.90 60.44
N SER A 1086 12.14 53.19 60.83
CA SER A 1086 11.79 54.19 61.85
C SER A 1086 12.24 53.85 63.28
N SER A 1087 12.60 52.59 63.57
CA SER A 1087 13.15 52.15 64.88
C SER A 1087 14.68 52.22 64.98
N GLY A 1088 15.38 52.57 63.89
CA GLY A 1088 16.84 52.56 63.80
C GLY A 1088 17.43 51.16 63.55
N LEU A 1089 18.59 51.11 62.89
CA LEU A 1089 19.30 49.88 62.59
C LEU A 1089 20.31 49.56 63.70
N ASP A 1090 20.30 48.32 64.22
CA ASP A 1090 21.31 47.85 65.16
C ASP A 1090 22.69 47.68 64.48
N ARG A 1091 23.77 47.73 65.28
CA ARG A 1091 25.15 47.67 64.75
C ARG A 1091 25.48 46.36 64.02
N GLY A 1092 24.80 45.26 64.34
CA GLY A 1092 24.98 43.97 63.69
C GLY A 1092 24.43 43.99 62.26
N LYS A 1093 23.21 44.50 62.09
CA LYS A 1093 22.55 44.65 60.78
C LYS A 1093 23.32 45.59 59.85
N VAL A 1094 23.83 46.71 60.38
CA VAL A 1094 24.60 47.67 59.57
C VAL A 1094 25.88 47.02 59.03
N ARG A 1095 26.56 46.18 59.82
CA ARG A 1095 27.77 45.48 59.37
C ARG A 1095 27.45 44.47 58.27
N THR A 1096 26.39 43.67 58.43
CA THR A 1096 25.94 42.69 57.42
C THR A 1096 25.52 43.36 56.11
N LEU A 1097 24.81 44.49 56.16
CA LEU A 1097 24.37 45.21 54.95
C LEU A 1097 25.56 45.80 54.17
N ILE A 1098 26.55 46.35 54.87
CA ILE A 1098 27.76 46.89 54.23
C ILE A 1098 28.61 45.77 53.63
N GLU A 1099 28.79 44.64 54.33
CA GLU A 1099 29.54 43.48 53.80
C GLU A 1099 28.87 42.87 52.57
N ASN A 1100 27.54 42.73 52.58
CA ASN A 1100 26.79 42.21 51.44
C ASN A 1100 26.81 43.19 50.25
N ALA A 1101 26.67 44.49 50.50
CA ALA A 1101 26.78 45.51 49.45
C ALA A 1101 28.19 45.58 48.83
N ASN A 1102 29.24 45.31 49.62
CA ASN A 1102 30.61 45.17 49.12
C ASN A 1102 30.77 43.93 48.24
N THR A 1103 30.21 42.79 48.69
CA THR A 1103 30.29 41.51 47.96
C THR A 1103 29.53 41.55 46.64
N LEU A 1104 28.46 42.36 46.57
CA LEU A 1104 27.61 42.50 45.40
C LEU A 1104 27.99 43.69 44.49
N GLY A 1105 29.09 44.41 44.78
CA GLY A 1105 29.67 45.39 43.85
C GLY A 1105 29.01 46.77 43.78
N PHE A 1106 28.35 47.24 44.83
CA PHE A 1106 27.70 48.56 44.85
C PHE A 1106 28.73 49.72 44.78
N GLU A 1107 28.47 50.74 43.95
CA GLU A 1107 29.44 51.80 43.62
C GLU A 1107 29.42 53.01 44.58
N GLU A 1108 28.26 53.41 45.12
CA GLU A 1108 28.13 54.44 46.17
C GLU A 1108 27.51 53.85 47.45
N LYS A 1109 28.08 54.18 48.62
CA LYS A 1109 27.70 53.62 49.93
C LYS A 1109 27.66 54.72 50.99
N VAL A 1110 26.46 55.10 51.46
CA VAL A 1110 26.31 56.03 52.58
C VAL A 1110 25.26 55.48 53.55
N VAL A 1111 25.68 55.25 54.80
CA VAL A 1111 24.78 55.05 55.95
C VAL A 1111 24.78 56.37 56.72
N LYS A 1112 23.65 57.07 56.75
CA LYS A 1112 23.55 58.48 57.17
C LYS A 1112 22.60 58.69 58.30
#